data_AF-A0A933R3W1-F1
#
_entry.id   AF-A0A933R3W1-F1
#
_cell.length_a   1.000
_cell.length_b   1.000
_cell.length_c   1.000
_cell.angle_alpha   90.00
_cell.angle_beta   90.00
_cell.angle_gamma   90.00
#
_symmetry.space_group_name_H-M   'P 1'
#
loop_
_entity.id
_entity.type
_entity.pdbx_description
1 polymer ?
#
loop_
_entity_poly.entity_id
_entity_poly.type
_entity_poly.pdbx_seq_one_letter_code
_entity_poly.pdbx_strand_id
1 'polypeptide(L)'
;MAKSRRRDAAEETESGKLVHLDAERRAAEREEKKSEKSPQKSRDWKGGLAEAGGEKWEEEKRQKEAKKMATYSNLRTKYDQGILSKEALVNFLKTFPSAEEYEAYQRLAEAIREGEVKADIADLKQEPAKIARTRTTTQRIREPKEGRWVDEKKNVEVVRRPGITISTGAKSEQTAEEWYRKILREYALGELTKKNIQYFLSSFSSEEKEAHKKLLDEIIRKKSPEKFSDEEIDKMVLGLGEYFLSLPYGEGKPILERLQKVQMEEFRSILGEGIKEEDAEKRTAEILAKEKIEPEEARERAERELVAESAKKFLATRELFTHGRFGYDKEKKQIGLLRYSDLDGKCAVALLGKAGLDISKVGFLTPGEKMQGQVTIDSGNEDGLVVESTETVDPKTGERKSEITTVMDHHGPYSDRGTSAMKNVYNVLTELGLLKFKDEKEQEKYEKVVEWVTQSDNFSFPDMEKYFEDSDRMMLGFLKSPFVTLDTLLRFAESGKDVTDILDEKDLRRFGLIYKKKDGEVVDHVAERRKVIEQTMEDVSDLIAKNWFVVTKDGKKFLVDTQNKIGGEGQWAAASLGYDGVIRYTPENRNFFVALNKGTLDEKIFAGLPQGRLIRKSLFLKLAGGEKLTVTLGDLLGRLAPDFKPGSETELKKFLDNEPRRIRVAVEKSPQGDWGAITPDNKKVIVRSVPKNFEAGQKLYLTLKKPGGRDVQKYGGGEFYFGFFEPDEIILPPKSAEKKEEIIPPAKKEVKVAAPSVEKLRTPEEAKKRETERIIRQTLADERRRIFSELVKKFGESPDYKGKSRGELEAKAREELEPIIKSVEQRERKKYGI
;
A
#
# COMPACT_ATOMS: atom_id res chain seq x y z
N MET A 1 49.60 -49.87 -4.90
CA MET A 1 50.98 -49.92 -4.34
C MET A 1 51.54 -48.48 -4.24
N ALA A 2 52.78 -48.32 -3.76
CA ALA A 2 53.57 -47.07 -3.61
C ALA A 2 53.31 -45.95 -4.65
N LYS A 3 53.20 -44.64 -4.33
CA LYS A 3 54.04 -43.68 -3.56
C LYS A 3 55.20 -43.01 -4.35
N SER A 4 55.06 -41.73 -4.69
CA SER A 4 56.11 -40.66 -4.78
C SER A 4 55.49 -39.35 -5.32
N ARG A 5 55.80 -38.09 -4.96
CA ARG A 5 56.43 -37.34 -3.82
C ARG A 5 55.93 -35.86 -3.99
N ARG A 6 55.45 -35.13 -2.96
CA ARG A 6 56.13 -34.05 -2.17
C ARG A 6 57.12 -33.16 -2.97
N ARG A 7 57.16 -31.82 -2.87
CA ARG A 7 56.81 -30.79 -1.82
C ARG A 7 56.08 -29.57 -2.45
N ASP A 8 55.57 -28.52 -1.78
CA ASP A 8 55.40 -28.18 -0.33
C ASP A 8 53.95 -27.63 -0.04
N ALA A 9 53.51 -26.71 0.85
CA ALA A 9 53.96 -25.55 1.69
C ALA A 9 54.21 -24.20 0.96
N ALA A 10 53.82 -23.00 1.45
CA ALA A 10 53.12 -22.59 2.71
C ALA A 10 52.20 -21.32 2.52
N GLU A 11 51.71 -20.74 3.64
CA GLU A 11 50.74 -19.60 3.77
C GLU A 11 49.27 -19.93 3.37
N GLU A 12 48.20 -19.52 4.06
CA GLU A 12 48.01 -18.69 5.28
C GLU A 12 46.72 -19.14 6.02
N THR A 13 46.65 -19.15 7.37
CA THR A 13 45.42 -19.49 8.14
C THR A 13 45.33 -18.84 9.53
N GLU A 14 44.64 -17.69 9.69
CA GLU A 14 44.41 -17.08 11.02
C GLU A 14 43.13 -16.22 11.11
N SER A 15 41.96 -16.85 11.38
CA SER A 15 40.72 -16.09 11.70
C SER A 15 39.65 -16.87 12.49
N GLY A 16 40.03 -17.91 13.26
CA GLY A 16 39.09 -18.97 13.66
C GLY A 16 39.14 -19.45 15.11
N LYS A 17 39.52 -18.61 16.10
CA LYS A 17 39.64 -19.07 17.50
C LYS A 17 39.57 -17.98 18.61
N LEU A 18 38.65 -17.01 18.52
CA LEU A 18 38.61 -15.89 19.47
C LEU A 18 37.20 -15.36 19.83
N VAL A 19 36.26 -16.25 20.19
CA VAL A 19 34.90 -15.86 20.65
C VAL A 19 34.44 -16.61 21.92
N HIS A 20 34.95 -17.80 22.20
CA HIS A 20 34.25 -18.77 23.05
C HIS A 20 34.58 -18.75 24.57
N LEU A 21 35.19 -17.69 25.10
CA LEU A 21 35.73 -17.64 26.49
C LEU A 21 35.28 -16.45 27.37
N ASP A 22 34.43 -15.52 26.89
CA ASP A 22 33.90 -14.41 27.73
C ASP A 22 32.47 -14.66 28.26
N ALA A 23 31.84 -15.79 27.90
CA ALA A 23 30.48 -16.13 28.30
C ALA A 23 30.38 -16.62 29.76
N GLU A 24 31.33 -17.44 30.21
CA GLU A 24 31.26 -18.12 31.51
C GLU A 24 31.54 -17.17 32.70
N ARG A 25 32.22 -16.05 32.46
CA ARG A 25 32.65 -15.11 33.52
C ARG A 25 31.52 -14.24 34.07
N ARG A 26 30.36 -14.16 33.41
CA ARG A 26 29.23 -13.28 33.82
C ARG A 26 28.09 -14.01 34.56
N ALA A 27 28.19 -15.34 34.72
CA ALA A 27 27.17 -16.15 35.39
C ALA A 27 27.23 -16.12 36.93
N ALA A 28 28.29 -15.54 37.52
CA ALA A 28 28.64 -15.77 38.93
C ALA A 28 28.22 -14.68 39.93
N GLU A 29 27.68 -13.54 39.50
CA GLU A 29 27.69 -12.30 40.32
C GLU A 29 26.32 -11.78 40.79
N ARG A 30 25.20 -12.45 40.48
CA ARG A 30 23.84 -11.98 40.88
C ARG A 30 22.88 -13.06 41.41
N GLU A 31 23.36 -13.91 42.31
CA GLU A 31 22.53 -14.38 43.42
C GLU A 31 22.79 -13.51 44.67
N GLU A 32 21.96 -12.49 44.90
CA GLU A 32 21.72 -12.00 46.27
C GLU A 32 20.33 -11.32 46.37
N LYS A 33 19.57 -11.71 47.41
CA LYS A 33 18.43 -10.98 48.02
C LYS A 33 17.23 -10.70 47.07
N LYS A 34 16.05 -11.36 47.17
CA LYS A 34 15.09 -11.46 48.31
C LYS A 34 14.88 -10.11 49.02
N SER A 35 13.69 -9.56 49.28
CA SER A 35 12.28 -9.90 48.96
C SER A 35 11.42 -8.64 49.31
N GLU A 36 10.09 -8.55 49.57
CA GLU A 36 9.00 -9.51 49.89
C GLU A 36 7.60 -8.80 49.83
N LYS A 37 6.51 -9.55 50.08
CA LYS A 37 5.17 -9.14 50.60
C LYS A 37 4.30 -8.06 49.89
N SER A 38 3.13 -8.54 49.43
CA SER A 38 1.82 -7.85 49.29
C SER A 38 1.12 -7.59 50.68
N PRO A 39 -0.20 -7.24 50.89
CA PRO A 39 -1.36 -7.10 49.94
C PRO A 39 -2.52 -6.06 50.27
N GLN A 40 -3.49 -5.89 49.34
CA GLN A 40 -4.98 -5.77 49.56
C GLN A 40 -5.61 -4.52 50.30
N LYS A 41 -6.95 -4.20 50.35
CA LYS A 41 -8.21 -4.92 49.97
C LYS A 41 -9.50 -4.12 49.54
N SER A 42 -10.28 -3.46 50.45
CA SER A 42 -11.80 -3.35 50.48
C SER A 42 -12.48 -1.96 50.21
N ARG A 43 -13.79 -1.73 49.88
CA ARG A 43 -14.90 -2.44 49.16
C ARG A 43 -16.05 -1.54 48.62
N ASP A 44 -16.75 -2.00 47.56
CA ASP A 44 -18.13 -1.69 47.05
C ASP A 44 -18.37 -0.34 46.31
N TRP A 45 -19.57 0.10 45.83
CA TRP A 45 -20.91 -0.47 45.70
C TRP A 45 -21.67 0.16 44.50
N LYS A 46 -22.77 -0.49 44.08
CA LYS A 46 -23.89 -0.14 43.16
C LYS A 46 -24.04 1.35 42.72
N GLY A 47 -24.56 1.66 41.52
CA GLY A 47 -25.04 0.82 40.41
C GLY A 47 -26.33 1.35 39.73
N GLY A 48 -26.69 0.85 38.55
CA GLY A 48 -27.96 1.12 37.85
C GLY A 48 -27.86 2.03 36.60
N LEU A 49 -28.81 1.84 35.68
CA LEU A 49 -29.01 2.49 34.35
C LEU A 49 -28.32 1.84 33.13
N ALA A 50 -28.78 0.64 32.78
CA ALA A 50 -28.63 0.09 31.44
C ALA A 50 -29.92 0.33 30.65
N GLU A 51 -29.85 1.13 29.58
CA GLU A 51 -30.84 1.18 28.47
C GLU A 51 -30.32 2.05 27.32
N ALA A 52 -29.61 3.15 27.61
CA ALA A 52 -28.90 3.99 26.61
C ALA A 52 -27.56 3.39 26.10
N GLY A 53 -27.48 2.06 26.00
CA GLY A 53 -26.20 1.33 25.85
C GLY A 53 -25.83 0.84 24.45
N GLY A 54 -26.82 0.56 23.58
CA GLY A 54 -26.60 -0.23 22.35
C GLY A 54 -25.72 0.44 21.30
N GLU A 55 -26.13 1.60 20.79
CA GLU A 55 -25.43 2.30 19.70
C GLU A 55 -24.01 2.73 20.12
N LYS A 56 -23.88 3.24 21.35
CA LYS A 56 -22.59 3.58 21.95
C LYS A 56 -21.68 2.36 22.15
N TRP A 57 -22.23 1.15 22.29
CA TRP A 57 -21.45 -0.08 22.42
C TRP A 57 -20.88 -0.56 21.09
N GLU A 58 -21.59 -0.42 19.98
CA GLU A 58 -21.05 -0.66 18.63
C GLU A 58 -19.98 0.37 18.24
N GLU A 59 -20.19 1.66 18.54
CA GLU A 59 -19.18 2.71 18.36
C GLU A 59 -17.94 2.47 19.24
N GLU A 60 -18.13 2.16 20.53
CA GLU A 60 -17.02 1.78 21.42
C GLU A 60 -16.35 0.46 20.98
N LYS A 61 -17.04 -0.47 20.32
CA LYS A 61 -16.49 -1.72 19.76
C LYS A 61 -15.56 -1.41 18.58
N ARG A 62 -16.03 -0.70 17.54
CA ARG A 62 -15.18 -0.20 16.42
C ARG A 62 -13.95 0.51 16.96
N GLN A 63 -14.15 1.51 17.84
CA GLN A 63 -13.04 2.27 18.41
C GLN A 63 -12.09 1.42 19.27
N LYS A 64 -12.58 0.41 20.00
CA LYS A 64 -11.72 -0.48 20.82
C LYS A 64 -10.93 -1.46 19.98
N GLU A 65 -11.41 -1.90 18.83
CA GLU A 65 -10.68 -2.87 17.99
C GLU A 65 -9.62 -2.20 17.11
N ALA A 66 -9.93 -1.03 16.55
CA ALA A 66 -8.90 -0.13 16.02
C ALA A 66 -7.86 0.22 17.11
N LYS A 67 -8.31 0.55 18.34
CA LYS A 67 -7.40 0.74 19.49
C LYS A 67 -6.69 -0.55 19.92
N LYS A 68 -7.17 -1.79 19.70
CA LYS A 68 -6.43 -3.04 20.01
C LYS A 68 -5.22 -3.16 19.08
N MET A 69 -5.43 -3.09 17.77
CA MET A 69 -4.36 -3.22 16.78
C MET A 69 -3.35 -2.07 16.90
N ALA A 70 -3.84 -0.84 17.04
CA ALA A 70 -3.01 0.30 17.39
C ALA A 70 -2.29 0.09 18.73
N THR A 71 -2.92 -0.52 19.75
CA THR A 71 -2.28 -0.80 21.04
C THR A 71 -1.14 -1.80 20.92
N TYR A 72 -1.21 -2.86 20.09
CA TYR A 72 -0.05 -3.75 19.95
C TYR A 72 1.14 -3.06 19.28
N SER A 73 0.90 -2.33 18.18
CA SER A 73 1.92 -1.51 17.52
C SER A 73 2.48 -0.42 18.44
N ASN A 74 1.62 0.24 19.21
CA ASN A 74 1.97 1.31 20.16
C ASN A 74 2.62 0.76 21.45
N LEU A 75 2.33 -0.48 21.87
CA LEU A 75 3.05 -1.15 22.96
C LEU A 75 4.47 -1.51 22.54
N ARG A 76 4.68 -2.04 21.32
CA ARG A 76 6.02 -2.21 20.74
C ARG A 76 6.74 -0.87 20.67
N THR A 77 6.11 0.12 20.03
CA THR A 77 6.67 1.48 19.86
C THR A 77 7.02 2.13 21.21
N LYS A 78 6.16 2.02 22.23
CA LYS A 78 6.43 2.55 23.58
C LYS A 78 7.49 1.75 24.33
N TYR A 79 7.60 0.44 24.11
CA TYR A 79 8.69 -0.36 24.68
C TYR A 79 10.04 0.04 24.06
N ASP A 80 10.11 0.15 22.72
CA ASP A 80 11.29 0.58 21.96
C ASP A 80 11.71 2.02 22.30
N GLN A 81 10.75 2.89 22.61
CA GLN A 81 10.98 4.26 23.07
C GLN A 81 11.27 4.36 24.58
N GLY A 82 11.29 3.24 25.32
CA GLY A 82 11.53 3.20 26.77
C GLY A 82 10.39 3.77 27.64
N ILE A 83 9.24 4.09 27.05
CA ILE A 83 8.03 4.63 27.69
C ILE A 83 7.28 3.53 28.45
N LEU A 84 7.31 2.29 27.94
CA LEU A 84 6.71 1.11 28.57
C LEU A 84 7.80 0.24 29.17
N SER A 85 7.74 -0.04 30.48
CA SER A 85 8.73 -0.92 31.12
C SER A 85 8.51 -2.40 30.77
N LYS A 86 9.61 -3.16 30.75
CA LYS A 86 9.66 -4.63 30.74
C LYS A 86 8.63 -5.29 31.65
N GLU A 87 8.50 -4.76 32.86
CA GLU A 87 7.58 -5.28 33.88
C GLU A 87 6.11 -4.94 33.58
N ALA A 88 5.83 -3.72 33.09
CA ALA A 88 4.50 -3.32 32.65
C ALA A 88 4.02 -4.14 31.44
N LEU A 89 4.92 -4.42 30.50
CA LEU A 89 4.67 -5.27 29.33
C LEU A 89 4.30 -6.72 29.73
N VAL A 90 5.11 -7.38 30.56
CA VAL A 90 4.81 -8.75 31.00
C VAL A 90 3.55 -8.80 31.87
N ASN A 91 3.28 -7.76 32.68
CA ASN A 91 2.03 -7.68 33.43
C ASN A 91 0.81 -7.40 32.53
N PHE A 92 0.96 -6.71 31.39
CA PHE A 92 -0.07 -6.64 30.35
C PHE A 92 -0.31 -8.00 29.68
N LEU A 93 0.75 -8.76 29.35
CA LEU A 93 0.63 -10.12 28.79
C LEU A 93 -0.07 -11.09 29.76
N LYS A 94 0.10 -10.92 31.08
CA LYS A 94 -0.65 -11.67 32.11
C LYS A 94 -2.15 -11.31 32.20
N THR A 95 -2.64 -10.28 31.50
CA THR A 95 -4.08 -9.96 31.41
C THR A 95 -4.81 -10.77 30.33
N PHE A 96 -4.11 -11.67 29.63
CA PHE A 96 -4.71 -12.61 28.70
C PHE A 96 -5.20 -13.88 29.43
N PRO A 97 -6.10 -14.66 28.81
CA PRO A 97 -6.57 -15.91 29.40
C PRO A 97 -5.41 -16.89 29.60
N SER A 98 -5.49 -17.80 30.57
CA SER A 98 -4.58 -18.95 30.58
C SER A 98 -5.14 -20.08 29.69
N ALA A 99 -4.35 -21.13 29.45
CA ALA A 99 -4.81 -22.26 28.63
C ALA A 99 -6.01 -22.96 29.28
N GLU A 100 -5.99 -23.11 30.61
CA GLU A 100 -7.04 -23.71 31.44
C GLU A 100 -8.31 -22.83 31.49
N GLU A 101 -8.12 -21.50 31.45
CA GLU A 101 -9.22 -20.53 31.34
C GLU A 101 -9.90 -20.65 29.97
N TYR A 102 -9.13 -20.79 28.88
CA TYR A 102 -9.66 -20.97 27.53
C TYR A 102 -10.38 -22.32 27.36
N GLU A 103 -9.77 -23.41 27.84
CA GLU A 103 -10.36 -24.76 27.86
C GLU A 103 -11.69 -24.78 28.61
N ALA A 104 -11.78 -24.09 29.74
CA ALA A 104 -13.02 -23.93 30.50
C ALA A 104 -14.11 -23.16 29.74
N TYR A 105 -13.76 -22.11 28.99
CA TYR A 105 -14.70 -21.44 28.08
C TYR A 105 -15.18 -22.38 26.95
N GLN A 106 -14.30 -23.23 26.40
CA GLN A 106 -14.67 -24.23 25.38
C GLN A 106 -15.68 -25.24 25.94
N ARG A 107 -15.34 -25.88 27.06
CA ARG A 107 -16.21 -26.87 27.72
C ARG A 107 -17.56 -26.28 28.11
N LEU A 108 -17.62 -25.00 28.50
CA LEU A 108 -18.89 -24.32 28.78
C LEU A 108 -19.69 -24.03 27.51
N ALA A 109 -19.06 -23.66 26.40
CA ALA A 109 -19.75 -23.52 25.11
C ALA A 109 -20.36 -24.86 24.65
N GLU A 110 -19.67 -25.96 24.89
CA GLU A 110 -20.08 -27.34 24.59
C GLU A 110 -21.26 -27.78 25.48
N ALA A 111 -21.15 -27.64 26.80
CA ALA A 111 -22.25 -27.92 27.74
C ALA A 111 -23.50 -27.03 27.51
N ILE A 112 -23.33 -25.82 26.96
CA ILE A 112 -24.43 -24.93 26.51
C ILE A 112 -25.02 -25.39 25.16
N ARG A 113 -24.22 -26.03 24.28
CA ARG A 113 -24.65 -26.59 23.00
C ARG A 113 -25.47 -27.87 23.20
N GLU A 114 -25.00 -28.80 24.01
CA GLU A 114 -25.71 -30.04 24.37
C GLU A 114 -26.84 -29.82 25.41
N GLY A 115 -26.86 -28.68 26.09
CA GLY A 115 -27.89 -28.35 27.10
C GLY A 115 -27.62 -28.92 28.50
N GLU A 116 -26.54 -29.68 28.66
CA GLU A 116 -26.07 -30.27 29.93
C GLU A 116 -25.83 -29.23 31.02
N VAL A 117 -25.55 -27.97 30.65
CA VAL A 117 -25.32 -26.84 31.58
C VAL A 117 -26.41 -26.68 32.65
N LYS A 118 -27.63 -27.19 32.43
CA LYS A 118 -28.69 -27.22 33.45
C LYS A 118 -28.38 -28.13 34.64
N ALA A 119 -27.70 -29.26 34.42
CA ALA A 119 -27.29 -30.19 35.47
C ALA A 119 -26.16 -29.58 36.31
N ASP A 120 -25.10 -29.09 35.67
CA ASP A 120 -23.97 -28.48 36.38
C ASP A 120 -24.38 -27.23 37.18
N ILE A 121 -25.37 -26.46 36.70
CA ILE A 121 -25.98 -25.33 37.43
C ILE A 121 -26.85 -25.81 38.61
N ALA A 122 -27.42 -27.01 38.57
CA ALA A 122 -28.11 -27.61 39.70
C ALA A 122 -27.10 -28.07 40.78
N ASP A 123 -26.03 -28.76 40.38
CA ASP A 123 -24.97 -29.21 41.30
C ASP A 123 -24.23 -28.02 41.95
N LEU A 124 -23.98 -26.94 41.20
CA LEU A 124 -23.48 -25.68 41.75
C LEU A 124 -24.36 -25.10 42.87
N LYS A 125 -25.68 -25.38 42.88
CA LYS A 125 -26.61 -24.94 43.92
C LYS A 125 -26.65 -25.89 45.12
N GLN A 126 -26.21 -27.13 44.98
CA GLN A 126 -26.20 -28.14 46.05
C GLN A 126 -24.99 -28.02 47.00
N GLU A 127 -23.95 -27.24 46.67
CA GLU A 127 -22.78 -26.98 47.54
C GLU A 127 -22.70 -25.55 48.13
N PRO A 128 -23.76 -24.99 48.77
CA PRO A 128 -23.79 -23.57 49.19
C PRO A 128 -22.68 -23.18 50.18
N ALA A 129 -22.14 -24.14 50.95
CA ALA A 129 -21.01 -23.92 51.85
C ALA A 129 -19.71 -23.50 51.14
N LYS A 130 -19.51 -23.87 49.87
CA LYS A 130 -18.36 -23.42 49.05
C LYS A 130 -18.63 -22.06 48.38
N ILE A 131 -19.88 -21.82 47.95
CA ILE A 131 -20.32 -20.58 47.27
C ILE A 131 -19.94 -19.31 48.07
N ALA A 132 -20.02 -19.39 49.40
CA ALA A 132 -19.77 -18.25 50.30
C ALA A 132 -18.29 -17.84 50.46
N ARG A 133 -17.33 -18.77 50.29
CA ARG A 133 -15.92 -18.53 50.69
C ARG A 133 -15.10 -17.70 49.69
N THR A 134 -15.56 -17.52 48.46
CA THR A 134 -14.83 -16.83 47.38
C THR A 134 -15.20 -15.35 47.18
N ARG A 135 -15.88 -14.72 48.16
CA ARG A 135 -16.41 -13.34 48.04
C ARG A 135 -15.34 -12.23 48.20
N THR A 136 -14.28 -12.27 47.40
CA THR A 136 -13.13 -11.35 47.46
C THR A 136 -13.54 -9.88 47.55
N THR A 137 -12.86 -9.15 48.44
CA THR A 137 -13.02 -7.72 48.70
C THR A 137 -12.22 -6.94 47.65
N THR A 138 -12.90 -6.38 46.65
CA THR A 138 -12.42 -5.30 45.75
C THR A 138 -12.18 -4.02 46.56
N GLN A 139 -11.47 -3.00 46.08
CA GLN A 139 -11.14 -1.78 46.86
C GLN A 139 -12.14 -0.62 46.64
N ARG A 140 -12.50 0.14 47.70
CA ARG A 140 -12.93 1.55 47.58
C ARG A 140 -11.73 2.44 47.92
N ILE A 141 -11.27 3.21 46.96
CA ILE A 141 -10.32 4.29 47.21
C ILE A 141 -11.16 5.55 47.49
N ARG A 142 -10.85 6.27 48.58
CA ARG A 142 -11.43 7.59 48.85
C ARG A 142 -10.80 8.61 47.90
N GLU A 143 -11.61 9.50 47.35
CA GLU A 143 -11.12 10.71 46.68
C GLU A 143 -10.41 11.63 47.69
N PRO A 144 -9.21 12.14 47.37
CA PRO A 144 -8.74 13.42 47.89
C PRO A 144 -9.34 14.56 47.07
N LYS A 145 -9.65 15.69 47.71
CA LYS A 145 -9.96 16.93 47.00
C LYS A 145 -8.69 17.52 46.37
N GLU A 146 -8.86 18.12 45.20
CA GLU A 146 -8.03 19.19 44.62
C GLU A 146 -6.50 19.05 44.73
N GLY A 147 -5.86 18.55 43.67
CA GLY A 147 -4.39 18.63 43.52
C GLY A 147 -3.87 17.91 42.29
N ARG A 148 -2.94 18.54 41.55
CA ARG A 148 -2.16 17.87 40.49
C ARG A 148 -1.17 16.88 41.12
N TRP A 149 -0.82 15.84 40.37
CA TRP A 149 0.53 15.30 40.38
C TRP A 149 1.06 15.12 38.97
N VAL A 150 2.29 15.59 38.77
CA VAL A 150 3.21 15.16 37.72
C VAL A 150 4.34 14.45 38.46
N ASP A 151 4.75 13.26 38.01
CA ASP A 151 6.02 12.69 38.45
C ASP A 151 7.12 13.29 37.56
N GLU A 152 7.92 14.18 38.13
CA GLU A 152 8.97 14.91 37.38
C GLU A 152 10.18 14.03 36.99
N LYS A 153 10.17 12.72 37.27
CA LYS A 153 11.32 11.82 36.98
C LYS A 153 10.99 10.53 36.25
N LYS A 154 9.73 10.09 36.11
CA LYS A 154 9.37 8.95 35.23
C LYS A 154 8.03 9.12 34.50
N ASN A 155 8.10 9.47 33.21
CA ASN A 155 6.97 9.41 32.27
C ASN A 155 6.57 7.96 31.95
N VAL A 156 5.75 7.33 32.81
CA VAL A 156 5.18 6.00 32.57
C VAL A 156 3.65 6.06 32.61
N GLU A 157 3.02 5.74 31.49
CA GLU A 157 1.55 5.77 31.34
C GLU A 157 0.93 4.42 31.74
N VAL A 158 -0.02 4.42 32.67
CA VAL A 158 -0.70 3.19 33.12
C VAL A 158 -1.93 2.91 32.25
N VAL A 159 -1.73 2.13 31.19
CA VAL A 159 -2.81 1.69 30.28
C VAL A 159 -3.79 0.75 30.99
N ARG A 160 -5.09 1.09 31.00
CA ARG A 160 -6.18 0.21 31.49
C ARG A 160 -7.22 -0.02 30.39
N ARG A 161 -7.72 -1.26 30.26
CA ARG A 161 -8.86 -1.60 29.39
C ARG A 161 -10.19 -1.21 30.04
N PRO A 162 -11.13 -0.56 29.34
CA PRO A 162 -12.51 -0.42 29.78
C PRO A 162 -13.30 -1.70 29.49
N GLY A 163 -14.08 -2.21 30.46
CA GLY A 163 -15.17 -3.15 30.22
C GLY A 163 -14.92 -4.65 30.49
N ILE A 164 -13.77 -5.06 31.04
CA ILE A 164 -13.58 -6.43 31.55
C ILE A 164 -12.99 -6.39 32.97
N THR A 165 -13.78 -6.83 33.95
CA THR A 165 -13.34 -6.95 35.35
C THR A 165 -12.60 -8.28 35.55
N ILE A 166 -11.43 -8.42 34.93
CA ILE A 166 -10.55 -9.58 35.20
C ILE A 166 -10.20 -9.57 36.69
N SER A 167 -10.41 -10.69 37.37
CA SER A 167 -10.11 -10.82 38.79
C SER A 167 -8.59 -10.83 39.02
N THR A 168 -7.96 -9.67 39.15
CA THR A 168 -6.49 -9.50 39.29
C THR A 168 -5.92 -9.93 40.66
N GLY A 169 -6.52 -10.95 41.30
CA GLY A 169 -5.73 -11.80 42.18
C GLY A 169 -4.68 -12.52 41.32
N ALA A 170 -3.49 -12.75 41.87
CA ALA A 170 -2.50 -13.54 41.17
C ALA A 170 -3.11 -14.90 40.79
N LYS A 171 -3.00 -15.30 39.51
CA LYS A 171 -3.37 -16.65 39.07
C LYS A 171 -2.47 -17.65 39.79
N SER A 172 -2.93 -18.15 40.94
CA SER A 172 -2.59 -19.51 41.36
C SER A 172 -2.97 -20.47 40.23
N GLU A 173 -2.29 -21.59 40.13
CA GLU A 173 -2.46 -22.60 39.08
C GLU A 173 -3.86 -23.24 39.18
N GLN A 174 -4.88 -22.52 38.70
CA GLN A 174 -6.28 -22.95 38.66
C GLN A 174 -6.45 -23.93 37.51
N THR A 175 -6.88 -25.14 37.82
CA THR A 175 -7.18 -26.18 36.85
C THR A 175 -8.33 -25.77 35.91
N ALA A 176 -8.43 -26.41 34.74
CA ALA A 176 -9.54 -26.17 33.81
C ALA A 176 -10.91 -26.48 34.45
N GLU A 177 -10.97 -27.40 35.42
CA GLU A 177 -12.18 -27.68 36.23
C GLU A 177 -12.53 -26.52 37.18
N GLU A 178 -11.55 -25.85 37.79
CA GLU A 178 -11.80 -24.69 38.66
C GLU A 178 -12.17 -23.44 37.86
N TRP A 179 -11.55 -23.23 36.69
CA TRP A 179 -11.99 -22.22 35.74
C TRP A 179 -13.39 -22.54 35.21
N TYR A 180 -13.69 -23.80 34.89
CA TYR A 180 -15.01 -24.24 34.43
C TYR A 180 -16.07 -23.91 35.47
N ARG A 181 -15.89 -24.34 36.73
CA ARG A 181 -16.83 -24.00 37.83
C ARG A 181 -16.97 -22.50 38.09
N LYS A 182 -15.94 -21.70 37.83
CA LYS A 182 -15.98 -20.24 37.95
C LYS A 182 -16.78 -19.60 36.81
N ILE A 183 -16.43 -19.90 35.56
CA ILE A 183 -17.06 -19.36 34.35
C ILE A 183 -18.51 -19.85 34.23
N LEU A 184 -18.79 -21.09 34.62
CA LEU A 184 -20.15 -21.65 34.76
C LEU A 184 -20.97 -20.95 35.85
N ARG A 185 -20.35 -20.47 36.93
CA ARG A 185 -21.02 -19.69 37.99
C ARG A 185 -21.34 -18.27 37.52
N GLU A 186 -20.40 -17.60 36.85
CA GLU A 186 -20.64 -16.33 36.15
C GLU A 186 -21.74 -16.52 35.08
N TYR A 187 -21.72 -17.68 34.41
CA TYR A 187 -22.79 -18.37 33.68
C TYR A 187 -24.17 -18.26 34.36
N ALA A 188 -24.32 -19.00 35.47
CA ALA A 188 -25.55 -19.17 36.24
C ALA A 188 -26.09 -17.87 36.88
N LEU A 189 -25.24 -16.87 37.07
CA LEU A 189 -25.59 -15.56 37.62
C LEU A 189 -25.98 -14.54 36.54
N GLY A 190 -25.81 -14.87 35.26
CA GLY A 190 -26.03 -13.94 34.15
C GLY A 190 -24.94 -12.88 33.98
N GLU A 191 -23.78 -13.07 34.63
CA GLU A 191 -22.59 -12.21 34.52
C GLU A 191 -21.80 -12.52 33.23
N LEU A 192 -21.98 -13.74 32.69
CA LEU A 192 -21.65 -14.12 31.31
C LEU A 192 -22.93 -14.44 30.53
N THR A 193 -22.88 -14.29 29.19
CA THR A 193 -23.91 -14.80 28.28
C THR A 193 -23.31 -15.75 27.24
N LYS A 194 -24.15 -16.55 26.58
CA LYS A 194 -23.75 -17.42 25.45
C LYS A 194 -22.99 -16.63 24.37
N LYS A 195 -23.43 -15.39 24.08
CA LYS A 195 -22.77 -14.48 23.11
C LYS A 195 -21.38 -14.05 23.57
N ASN A 196 -21.16 -13.81 24.87
CA ASN A 196 -19.83 -13.49 25.40
C ASN A 196 -18.86 -14.69 25.28
N ILE A 197 -19.35 -15.89 25.61
CA ILE A 197 -18.57 -17.14 25.54
C ILE A 197 -18.19 -17.44 24.07
N GLN A 198 -19.13 -17.33 23.14
CA GLN A 198 -18.87 -17.53 21.71
C GLN A 198 -17.88 -16.49 21.16
N TYR A 199 -18.05 -15.21 21.47
CA TYR A 199 -17.13 -14.12 21.06
C TYR A 199 -15.71 -14.31 21.61
N PHE A 200 -15.59 -14.76 22.87
CA PHE A 200 -14.30 -15.10 23.47
C PHE A 200 -13.60 -16.23 22.70
N LEU A 201 -14.33 -17.29 22.35
CA LEU A 201 -13.76 -18.45 21.65
C LEU A 201 -13.43 -18.17 20.18
N SER A 202 -14.24 -17.37 19.48
CA SER A 202 -14.02 -16.97 18.08
C SER A 202 -12.91 -15.96 17.90
N SER A 203 -12.40 -15.35 18.98
CA SER A 203 -11.27 -14.42 18.96
C SER A 203 -9.90 -15.08 18.71
N PHE A 204 -9.85 -16.41 18.47
CA PHE A 204 -8.61 -17.17 18.27
C PHE A 204 -8.83 -18.33 17.26
N SER A 205 -7.93 -18.46 16.28
CA SER A 205 -7.79 -19.64 15.40
C SER A 205 -7.02 -20.78 16.08
N SER A 206 -6.99 -21.96 15.46
CA SER A 206 -6.36 -23.17 16.03
C SER A 206 -4.84 -23.02 16.21
N GLU A 207 -4.17 -22.38 15.26
CA GLU A 207 -2.74 -22.08 15.29
C GLU A 207 -2.41 -20.99 16.32
N GLU A 208 -3.27 -19.97 16.43
CA GLU A 208 -3.15 -18.92 17.46
C GLU A 208 -3.32 -19.50 18.88
N LYS A 209 -4.24 -20.47 19.08
CA LYS A 209 -4.40 -21.17 20.37
C LYS A 209 -3.14 -21.92 20.76
N GLU A 210 -2.59 -22.75 19.88
CA GLU A 210 -1.44 -23.60 20.19
C GLU A 210 -0.15 -22.78 20.37
N ALA A 211 0.02 -21.68 19.63
CA ALA A 211 1.14 -20.74 19.85
C ALA A 211 0.96 -19.90 21.12
N HIS A 212 -0.25 -19.39 21.40
CA HIS A 212 -0.53 -18.66 22.64
C HIS A 212 -0.36 -19.55 23.86
N LYS A 213 -0.79 -20.82 23.78
CA LYS A 213 -0.55 -21.86 24.78
C LYS A 213 0.94 -22.08 25.02
N LYS A 214 1.75 -22.36 23.99
CA LYS A 214 3.22 -22.51 24.14
C LYS A 214 3.90 -21.28 24.76
N LEU A 215 3.47 -20.08 24.36
CA LEU A 215 3.97 -18.83 24.93
C LEU A 215 3.58 -18.67 26.42
N LEU A 216 2.33 -18.99 26.77
CA LEU A 216 1.84 -18.98 28.15
C LEU A 216 2.53 -20.05 29.00
N ASP A 217 2.69 -21.27 28.50
CA ASP A 217 3.39 -22.38 29.15
C ASP A 217 4.85 -22.00 29.45
N GLU A 218 5.54 -21.32 28.51
CA GLU A 218 6.89 -20.82 28.78
C GLU A 218 6.91 -19.67 29.81
N ILE A 219 5.93 -18.76 29.76
CA ILE A 219 5.79 -17.69 30.77
C ILE A 219 5.52 -18.27 32.17
N ILE A 220 4.65 -19.27 32.26
CA ILE A 220 4.30 -19.99 33.48
C ILE A 220 5.50 -20.82 33.96
N ARG A 221 6.30 -21.40 33.06
CA ARG A 221 7.54 -22.11 33.42
C ARG A 221 8.61 -21.17 33.98
N LYS A 222 8.75 -19.95 33.44
CA LYS A 222 9.76 -18.95 33.89
C LYS A 222 9.37 -18.19 35.17
N LYS A 223 8.09 -18.15 35.55
CA LYS A 223 7.52 -17.64 36.83
C LYS A 223 7.81 -16.18 37.25
N SER A 224 8.69 -15.41 36.61
CA SER A 224 8.87 -13.96 36.87
C SER A 224 9.22 -13.15 35.59
N PRO A 225 8.71 -11.89 35.43
CA PRO A 225 9.11 -10.97 34.35
C PRO A 225 10.62 -10.67 34.26
N GLU A 226 11.32 -10.75 35.39
CA GLU A 226 12.75 -10.42 35.47
C GLU A 226 13.64 -11.54 34.88
N LYS A 227 13.10 -12.76 34.75
CA LYS A 227 13.84 -13.95 34.31
C LYS A 227 13.90 -14.14 32.80
N PHE A 228 13.26 -13.27 32.03
CA PHE A 228 13.46 -13.18 30.59
C PHE A 228 14.65 -12.27 30.31
N SER A 229 15.56 -12.66 29.41
CA SER A 229 16.54 -11.69 28.89
C SER A 229 15.83 -10.63 28.03
N ASP A 230 16.49 -9.51 27.74
CA ASP A 230 15.89 -8.51 26.84
C ASP A 230 15.80 -9.05 25.40
N GLU A 231 16.75 -9.90 24.97
CA GLU A 231 16.63 -10.72 23.75
C GLU A 231 15.44 -11.69 23.77
N GLU A 232 15.07 -12.26 24.92
CA GLU A 232 13.90 -13.12 25.03
C GLU A 232 12.61 -12.33 25.00
N ILE A 233 12.57 -11.12 25.57
CA ILE A 233 11.42 -10.23 25.42
C ILE A 233 11.31 -9.70 23.99
N ASP A 234 12.42 -9.38 23.33
CA ASP A 234 12.41 -9.14 21.89
C ASP A 234 11.90 -10.38 21.14
N LYS A 235 12.40 -11.59 21.42
CA LYS A 235 11.85 -12.86 20.88
C LYS A 235 10.43 -13.21 21.37
N MET A 236 9.79 -12.40 22.20
CA MET A 236 8.36 -12.49 22.59
C MET A 236 7.51 -11.33 22.03
N VAL A 237 8.09 -10.18 21.69
CA VAL A 237 7.38 -9.02 21.13
C VAL A 237 7.59 -8.89 19.62
N LEU A 238 8.80 -9.18 19.13
CA LEU A 238 8.99 -9.76 17.79
C LEU A 238 8.40 -11.19 17.78
N GLY A 239 8.45 -11.91 18.90
CA GLY A 239 7.75 -13.20 19.02
C GLY A 239 6.26 -13.12 18.69
N LEU A 240 5.53 -12.14 19.26
CA LEU A 240 4.13 -11.91 18.93
C LEU A 240 3.98 -11.12 17.62
N GLY A 241 4.64 -9.97 17.49
CA GLY A 241 4.51 -9.09 16.34
C GLY A 241 4.96 -9.74 15.05
N GLU A 242 6.15 -10.33 15.06
CA GLU A 242 6.69 -11.05 13.91
C GLU A 242 6.26 -12.53 13.84
N TYR A 243 5.45 -13.09 14.76
CA TYR A 243 4.62 -14.28 14.47
C TYR A 243 3.32 -13.89 13.77
N PHE A 244 2.63 -12.85 14.25
CA PHE A 244 1.52 -12.25 13.52
C PHE A 244 1.95 -11.69 12.13
N LEU A 245 3.26 -11.54 11.88
CA LEU A 245 3.87 -11.24 10.56
C LEU A 245 4.76 -12.38 9.99
N SER A 246 4.76 -13.60 10.54
CA SER A 246 5.47 -14.77 9.96
C SER A 246 4.73 -16.12 10.01
N LEU A 247 3.51 -16.18 10.58
CA LEU A 247 2.48 -17.18 10.23
C LEU A 247 2.45 -17.33 8.70
N PRO A 248 2.93 -18.45 8.13
CA PRO A 248 3.74 -18.48 6.90
C PRO A 248 3.31 -17.48 5.82
N TYR A 249 3.95 -16.30 5.82
CA TYR A 249 3.65 -15.18 4.92
C TYR A 249 4.22 -15.38 3.51
N GLY A 250 3.78 -16.46 2.87
CA GLY A 250 3.84 -16.60 1.42
C GLY A 250 2.78 -15.70 0.79
N GLU A 251 3.21 -14.57 0.23
CA GLU A 251 2.38 -13.58 -0.48
C GLU A 251 1.42 -12.78 0.44
N GLY A 252 0.91 -11.63 -0.03
CA GLY A 252 0.17 -10.68 0.82
C GLY A 252 -1.30 -11.07 1.11
N LYS A 253 -1.77 -12.14 0.48
CA LYS A 253 -3.15 -12.65 0.50
C LYS A 253 -3.77 -12.80 1.91
N PRO A 254 -3.12 -13.41 2.92
CA PRO A 254 -3.81 -13.81 4.15
C PRO A 254 -4.35 -12.66 5.03
N ILE A 255 -3.73 -11.47 4.99
CA ILE A 255 -4.28 -10.29 5.68
C ILE A 255 -5.43 -9.69 4.88
N LEU A 256 -5.23 -9.52 3.57
CA LEU A 256 -6.15 -8.76 2.73
C LEU A 256 -7.45 -9.52 2.46
N GLU A 257 -7.39 -10.85 2.31
CA GLU A 257 -8.58 -11.70 2.22
C GLU A 257 -9.39 -11.69 3.53
N ARG A 258 -8.72 -11.73 4.69
CA ARG A 258 -9.38 -11.59 6.01
C ARG A 258 -10.02 -10.20 6.17
N LEU A 259 -9.32 -9.14 5.75
CA LEU A 259 -9.80 -7.77 5.79
C LEU A 259 -11.02 -7.58 4.88
N GLN A 260 -10.93 -8.01 3.61
CA GLN A 260 -12.04 -7.99 2.65
C GLN A 260 -13.26 -8.75 3.16
N LYS A 261 -13.07 -9.91 3.80
CA LYS A 261 -14.19 -10.63 4.43
C LYS A 261 -14.87 -9.83 5.54
N VAL A 262 -14.11 -9.25 6.47
CA VAL A 262 -14.68 -8.42 7.56
C VAL A 262 -15.37 -7.17 7.01
N GLN A 263 -14.78 -6.54 5.99
CA GLN A 263 -15.36 -5.42 5.25
C GLN A 263 -16.68 -5.78 4.56
N MET A 264 -16.75 -6.97 3.94
CA MET A 264 -17.98 -7.49 3.33
C MET A 264 -19.03 -7.88 4.36
N GLU A 265 -18.64 -8.40 5.53
CA GLU A 265 -19.56 -8.65 6.65
C GLU A 265 -20.11 -7.34 7.24
N GLU A 266 -19.29 -6.30 7.38
CA GLU A 266 -19.74 -4.95 7.80
C GLU A 266 -20.67 -4.31 6.76
N PHE A 267 -20.34 -4.39 5.46
CA PHE A 267 -21.21 -3.87 4.42
C PHE A 267 -22.53 -4.64 4.33
N ARG A 268 -22.51 -5.98 4.44
CA ARG A 268 -23.73 -6.81 4.52
C ARG A 268 -24.57 -6.46 5.76
N SER A 269 -23.96 -6.14 6.90
CA SER A 269 -24.69 -5.66 8.10
C SER A 269 -25.43 -4.35 7.81
N ILE A 270 -24.72 -3.36 7.24
CA ILE A 270 -25.29 -2.05 6.88
C ILE A 270 -26.42 -2.17 5.84
N LEU A 271 -26.34 -3.14 4.93
CA LEU A 271 -27.40 -3.43 3.96
C LEU A 271 -28.56 -4.26 4.55
N GLY A 272 -28.27 -5.05 5.58
CA GLY A 272 -29.21 -5.91 6.31
C GLY A 272 -30.06 -5.18 7.35
N GLU A 273 -29.56 -4.08 7.92
CA GLU A 273 -30.30 -3.22 8.86
C GLU A 273 -31.64 -2.68 8.29
N GLY A 274 -31.78 -2.63 6.95
CA GLY A 274 -33.00 -2.26 6.26
C GLY A 274 -33.93 -3.42 5.86
N ILE A 275 -33.56 -4.68 6.10
CA ILE A 275 -34.31 -5.88 5.72
C ILE A 275 -35.12 -6.36 6.92
N LYS A 276 -36.43 -6.58 6.75
CA LYS A 276 -37.29 -7.14 7.79
C LYS A 276 -37.38 -8.66 7.69
N GLU A 277 -37.60 -9.30 8.83
CA GLU A 277 -37.98 -10.72 8.89
C GLU A 277 -39.24 -11.00 8.06
N GLU A 278 -40.24 -10.10 8.08
CA GLU A 278 -41.46 -10.16 7.24
C GLU A 278 -41.14 -10.27 5.73
N ASP A 279 -40.15 -9.52 5.25
CA ASP A 279 -39.73 -9.52 3.84
C ASP A 279 -38.95 -10.80 3.50
N ALA A 280 -38.13 -11.30 4.43
CA ALA A 280 -37.37 -12.55 4.31
C ALA A 280 -38.30 -13.79 4.32
N GLU A 281 -39.23 -13.88 5.26
CA GLU A 281 -40.26 -14.94 5.30
C GLU A 281 -41.09 -14.95 4.01
N LYS A 282 -41.52 -13.77 3.54
CA LYS A 282 -42.28 -13.63 2.29
C LYS A 282 -41.46 -14.10 1.09
N ARG A 283 -40.21 -13.64 0.93
CA ARG A 283 -39.33 -14.07 -0.18
C ARG A 283 -39.03 -15.58 -0.11
N THR A 284 -38.88 -16.13 1.10
CA THR A 284 -38.71 -17.58 1.33
C THR A 284 -39.93 -18.36 0.83
N ALA A 285 -41.15 -17.95 1.22
CA ALA A 285 -42.39 -18.56 0.76
C ALA A 285 -42.57 -18.42 -0.77
N GLU A 286 -42.19 -17.28 -1.33
CA GLU A 286 -42.18 -17.04 -2.79
C GLU A 286 -41.18 -17.92 -3.55
N ILE A 287 -40.10 -18.40 -2.92
CA ILE A 287 -39.15 -19.34 -3.52
C ILE A 287 -39.69 -20.77 -3.40
N LEU A 288 -40.12 -21.19 -2.21
CA LEU A 288 -40.71 -22.52 -1.95
C LEU A 288 -41.97 -22.81 -2.79
N ALA A 289 -42.73 -21.77 -3.18
CA ALA A 289 -43.88 -21.90 -4.08
C ALA A 289 -43.48 -22.12 -5.55
N LYS A 290 -42.23 -21.82 -5.94
CA LYS A 290 -41.71 -21.92 -7.32
C LYS A 290 -40.76 -23.13 -7.48
N GLU A 291 -39.99 -23.46 -6.45
CA GLU A 291 -38.85 -24.37 -6.50
C GLU A 291 -38.90 -25.39 -5.36
N LYS A 292 -38.55 -26.65 -5.66
CA LYS A 292 -38.53 -27.76 -4.69
C LYS A 292 -37.17 -27.88 -4.01
N ILE A 293 -36.89 -26.96 -3.10
CA ILE A 293 -35.68 -26.93 -2.26
C ILE A 293 -36.08 -26.94 -0.77
N GLU A 294 -35.13 -27.18 0.12
CA GLU A 294 -35.41 -27.23 1.56
C GLU A 294 -35.68 -25.82 2.13
N PRO A 295 -36.50 -25.68 3.20
CA PRO A 295 -36.86 -24.37 3.76
C PRO A 295 -35.67 -23.52 4.24
N GLU A 296 -34.60 -24.16 4.73
CA GLU A 296 -33.37 -23.49 5.16
C GLU A 296 -32.57 -22.92 3.97
N GLU A 297 -32.45 -23.68 2.88
CA GLU A 297 -31.84 -23.23 1.62
C GLU A 297 -32.65 -22.11 0.96
N ALA A 298 -33.99 -22.23 0.96
CA ALA A 298 -34.89 -21.19 0.48
C ALA A 298 -34.76 -19.90 1.30
N ARG A 299 -34.57 -20.00 2.62
CA ARG A 299 -34.36 -18.85 3.50
C ARG A 299 -33.01 -18.19 3.24
N GLU A 300 -31.92 -18.96 3.17
CA GLU A 300 -30.59 -18.39 2.89
C GLU A 300 -30.59 -17.69 1.52
N ARG A 301 -31.23 -18.28 0.51
CA ARG A 301 -31.39 -17.65 -0.81
C ARG A 301 -32.28 -16.40 -0.75
N ALA A 302 -33.35 -16.40 0.02
CA ALA A 302 -34.19 -15.22 0.22
C ALA A 302 -33.41 -14.05 0.84
N GLU A 303 -32.63 -14.32 1.89
CA GLU A 303 -31.76 -13.34 2.53
C GLU A 303 -30.68 -12.82 1.57
N ARG A 304 -30.03 -13.70 0.79
CA ARG A 304 -29.06 -13.31 -0.27
C ARG A 304 -29.71 -12.43 -1.36
N GLU A 305 -30.91 -12.77 -1.84
CA GLU A 305 -31.63 -11.98 -2.85
C GLU A 305 -32.04 -10.59 -2.31
N LEU A 306 -32.47 -10.49 -1.05
CA LEU A 306 -32.82 -9.22 -0.42
C LEU A 306 -31.58 -8.35 -0.13
N VAL A 307 -30.46 -8.94 0.28
CA VAL A 307 -29.17 -8.24 0.41
C VAL A 307 -28.69 -7.71 -0.94
N ALA A 308 -28.87 -8.47 -2.03
CA ALA A 308 -28.58 -8.00 -3.39
C ALA A 308 -29.45 -6.80 -3.80
N GLU A 309 -30.76 -6.84 -3.51
CA GLU A 309 -31.68 -5.73 -3.80
C GLU A 309 -31.37 -4.48 -2.96
N SER A 310 -31.05 -4.64 -1.66
CA SER A 310 -30.54 -3.57 -0.80
C SER A 310 -29.21 -3.00 -1.32
N ALA A 311 -28.25 -3.84 -1.71
CA ALA A 311 -26.97 -3.41 -2.26
C ALA A 311 -27.15 -2.57 -3.53
N LYS A 312 -27.98 -3.07 -4.47
CA LYS A 312 -28.27 -2.36 -5.72
C LYS A 312 -28.93 -1.01 -5.47
N LYS A 313 -29.88 -0.94 -4.54
CA LYS A 313 -30.53 0.31 -4.12
C LYS A 313 -29.52 1.28 -3.48
N PHE A 314 -28.72 0.81 -2.53
CA PHE A 314 -27.69 1.60 -1.83
C PHE A 314 -26.71 2.26 -2.79
N LEU A 315 -26.20 1.49 -3.77
CA LEU A 315 -25.27 1.98 -4.78
C LEU A 315 -25.96 2.91 -5.79
N ALA A 316 -27.18 2.58 -6.26
CA ALA A 316 -27.92 3.40 -7.22
C ALA A 316 -28.41 4.75 -6.66
N THR A 317 -28.50 4.89 -5.32
CA THR A 317 -28.83 6.17 -4.67
C THR A 317 -27.64 7.12 -4.47
N ARG A 318 -26.43 6.74 -4.87
CA ARG A 318 -25.20 7.52 -4.72
C ARG A 318 -24.61 7.92 -6.06
N GLU A 319 -23.92 9.05 -6.07
CA GLU A 319 -23.03 9.40 -7.17
C GLU A 319 -21.77 8.54 -7.13
N LEU A 320 -21.29 8.13 -8.31
CA LEU A 320 -20.09 7.32 -8.48
C LEU A 320 -18.90 8.24 -8.79
N PHE A 321 -17.80 8.09 -8.06
CA PHE A 321 -16.57 8.85 -8.26
C PHE A 321 -15.39 7.91 -8.53
N THR A 322 -14.45 8.37 -9.36
CA THR A 322 -13.15 7.71 -9.54
C THR A 322 -12.03 8.72 -9.71
N HIS A 323 -10.77 8.28 -9.71
CA HIS A 323 -9.66 9.20 -9.96
C HIS A 323 -9.72 9.80 -11.38
N GLY A 324 -9.36 11.07 -11.50
CA GLY A 324 -8.92 11.65 -12.77
C GLY A 324 -7.41 11.49 -12.94
N ARG A 325 -6.90 11.63 -14.17
CA ARG A 325 -5.47 11.68 -14.44
C ARG A 325 -4.96 13.12 -14.50
N PHE A 326 -3.88 13.43 -13.79
CA PHE A 326 -3.18 14.71 -13.99
C PHE A 326 -2.49 14.73 -15.37
N GLY A 327 -2.67 15.82 -16.11
CA GLY A 327 -2.03 16.02 -17.40
C GLY A 327 -2.24 17.43 -17.94
N TYR A 328 -1.72 17.69 -19.14
CA TYR A 328 -1.87 18.99 -19.80
C TYR A 328 -3.27 19.14 -20.41
N ASP A 329 -4.08 20.00 -19.80
CA ASP A 329 -5.36 20.43 -20.33
C ASP A 329 -5.12 21.35 -21.53
N LYS A 330 -5.40 20.86 -22.74
CA LYS A 330 -5.16 21.58 -24.00
C LYS A 330 -6.05 22.83 -24.16
N GLU A 331 -7.21 22.87 -23.53
CA GLU A 331 -8.16 23.99 -23.61
C GLU A 331 -7.73 25.11 -22.66
N LYS A 332 -7.42 24.76 -21.42
CA LYS A 332 -6.96 25.69 -20.38
C LYS A 332 -5.46 26.02 -20.47
N LYS A 333 -4.73 25.30 -21.33
CA LYS A 333 -3.27 25.42 -21.58
C LYS A 333 -2.38 25.26 -20.33
N GLN A 334 -2.85 24.49 -19.35
CA GLN A 334 -2.19 24.29 -18.05
C GLN A 334 -2.24 22.83 -17.62
N ILE A 335 -1.43 22.44 -16.64
CA ILE A 335 -1.57 21.12 -15.99
C ILE A 335 -2.83 21.16 -15.11
N GLY A 336 -3.66 20.12 -15.19
CA GLY A 336 -4.88 19.99 -14.41
C GLY A 336 -5.38 18.55 -14.34
N LEU A 337 -6.51 18.35 -13.66
CA LEU A 337 -7.18 17.06 -13.56
C LEU A 337 -7.98 16.79 -14.85
N LEU A 338 -7.53 15.83 -15.64
CA LEU A 338 -8.25 15.34 -16.81
C LEU A 338 -9.35 14.38 -16.36
N ARG A 339 -10.55 14.57 -16.90
CA ARG A 339 -11.78 13.84 -16.51
C ARG A 339 -11.87 12.46 -17.18
N TYR A 340 -10.86 11.62 -16.91
CA TYR A 340 -10.88 10.19 -17.19
C TYR A 340 -9.96 9.44 -16.23
N SER A 341 -10.43 8.30 -15.76
CA SER A 341 -9.63 7.23 -15.13
C SER A 341 -8.93 6.40 -16.21
N ASP A 342 -7.99 5.54 -15.83
CA ASP A 342 -7.40 4.56 -16.74
C ASP A 342 -8.06 3.19 -16.73
N LEU A 343 -7.36 2.12 -17.08
CA LEU A 343 -8.01 0.85 -17.36
C LEU A 343 -8.59 0.22 -16.08
N ASP A 344 -7.98 0.44 -14.92
CA ASP A 344 -8.46 -0.16 -13.67
C ASP A 344 -9.81 0.46 -13.26
N GLY A 345 -9.83 1.74 -12.87
CA GLY A 345 -11.06 2.45 -12.56
C GLY A 345 -12.10 2.49 -13.70
N LYS A 346 -11.71 2.51 -14.99
CA LYS A 346 -12.69 2.34 -16.09
C LYS A 346 -13.35 0.97 -16.08
N CYS A 347 -12.58 -0.11 -15.90
CA CYS A 347 -13.15 -1.45 -15.88
C CYS A 347 -13.95 -1.71 -14.59
N ALA A 348 -13.49 -1.17 -13.46
CA ALA A 348 -14.23 -1.16 -12.21
C ALA A 348 -15.61 -0.47 -12.36
N VAL A 349 -15.64 0.74 -12.93
CA VAL A 349 -16.89 1.45 -13.28
C VAL A 349 -17.72 0.65 -14.30
N ALA A 350 -17.11 0.05 -15.31
CA ALA A 350 -17.84 -0.75 -16.29
C ALA A 350 -18.49 -2.01 -15.67
N LEU A 351 -17.90 -2.63 -14.65
CA LEU A 351 -18.52 -3.73 -13.90
C LEU A 351 -19.78 -3.29 -13.15
N LEU A 352 -19.81 -2.08 -12.56
CA LEU A 352 -21.03 -1.51 -11.98
C LEU A 352 -22.12 -1.34 -13.04
N GLY A 353 -21.75 -0.94 -14.25
CA GLY A 353 -22.65 -0.94 -15.42
C GLY A 353 -23.17 -2.33 -15.78
N LYS A 354 -22.35 -3.39 -15.69
CA LYS A 354 -22.78 -4.79 -15.89
C LYS A 354 -23.74 -5.30 -14.80
N ALA A 355 -23.57 -4.84 -13.56
CA ALA A 355 -24.56 -5.04 -12.49
C ALA A 355 -25.86 -4.21 -12.68
N GLY A 356 -25.92 -3.37 -13.72
CA GLY A 356 -27.07 -2.55 -14.05
C GLY A 356 -27.27 -1.38 -13.08
N LEU A 357 -26.18 -0.72 -12.68
CA LEU A 357 -26.17 0.60 -12.06
C LEU A 357 -25.98 1.68 -13.13
N ASP A 358 -26.44 2.91 -12.88
CA ASP A 358 -26.26 4.02 -13.81
C ASP A 358 -24.82 4.57 -13.74
N ILE A 359 -24.07 4.40 -14.83
CA ILE A 359 -22.70 4.90 -15.00
C ILE A 359 -22.63 6.10 -15.97
N SER A 360 -23.76 6.72 -16.32
CA SER A 360 -23.81 7.91 -17.18
C SER A 360 -23.26 9.18 -16.50
N LYS A 361 -23.19 9.19 -15.16
CA LYS A 361 -22.70 10.30 -14.34
C LYS A 361 -21.62 9.80 -13.36
N VAL A 362 -20.39 9.69 -13.86
CA VAL A 362 -19.22 9.40 -13.02
C VAL A 362 -18.42 10.68 -12.80
N GLY A 363 -18.21 11.05 -11.54
CA GLY A 363 -17.36 12.15 -11.11
C GLY A 363 -15.88 11.78 -11.10
N PHE A 364 -15.01 12.79 -11.20
CA PHE A 364 -13.56 12.60 -11.20
C PHE A 364 -12.91 13.42 -10.07
N LEU A 365 -12.20 12.72 -9.18
CA LEU A 365 -11.48 13.28 -8.03
C LEU A 365 -9.96 13.37 -8.29
N THR A 366 -9.24 14.08 -7.44
CA THR A 366 -7.78 13.98 -7.42
C THR A 366 -7.37 12.57 -6.91
N PRO A 367 -6.37 11.90 -7.50
CA PRO A 367 -5.90 10.60 -7.01
C PRO A 367 -5.58 10.62 -5.51
N GLY A 368 -6.28 9.80 -4.74
CA GLY A 368 -6.16 9.72 -3.28
C GLY A 368 -7.18 10.57 -2.50
N GLU A 369 -8.09 11.29 -3.16
CA GLU A 369 -9.29 11.87 -2.53
C GLU A 369 -10.44 10.86 -2.50
N LYS A 370 -11.34 10.99 -1.52
CA LYS A 370 -12.63 10.26 -1.44
C LYS A 370 -13.77 11.24 -1.20
N MET A 371 -14.96 10.96 -1.75
CA MET A 371 -16.13 11.85 -1.65
C MET A 371 -17.08 11.38 -0.54
N GLN A 372 -17.28 12.22 0.49
CA GLN A 372 -18.13 11.90 1.63
C GLN A 372 -19.58 11.60 1.22
N GLY A 373 -20.16 10.54 1.79
CA GLY A 373 -21.53 10.09 1.55
C GLY A 373 -21.76 9.39 0.20
N GLN A 374 -20.74 9.32 -0.66
CA GLN A 374 -20.81 8.79 -2.02
C GLN A 374 -19.97 7.52 -2.19
N VAL A 375 -19.96 6.94 -3.39
CA VAL A 375 -19.11 5.79 -3.74
C VAL A 375 -17.87 6.29 -4.48
N THR A 376 -16.68 6.00 -3.94
CA THR A 376 -15.38 6.28 -4.59
C THR A 376 -14.72 4.96 -5.02
N ILE A 377 -14.16 4.93 -6.22
CA ILE A 377 -13.59 3.75 -6.87
C ILE A 377 -12.20 4.13 -7.39
N ASP A 378 -11.17 3.31 -7.14
CA ASP A 378 -9.80 3.60 -7.60
C ASP A 378 -9.25 4.94 -7.09
N SER A 379 -9.67 5.33 -5.87
CA SER A 379 -9.18 6.52 -5.15
C SER A 379 -9.64 6.50 -3.69
N GLY A 380 -8.78 6.97 -2.80
CA GLY A 380 -9.02 7.07 -1.35
C GLY A 380 -7.77 6.86 -0.50
N ASN A 381 -6.80 6.09 -1.01
CA ASN A 381 -5.70 5.46 -0.25
C ASN A 381 -6.20 4.36 0.71
N GLU A 382 -7.27 3.65 0.35
CA GLU A 382 -7.87 2.60 1.17
C GLU A 382 -7.50 1.20 0.66
N ASP A 383 -7.72 0.19 1.49
CA ASP A 383 -7.52 -1.23 1.16
C ASP A 383 -8.86 -1.97 1.02
N GLY A 384 -9.14 -2.53 -0.16
CA GLY A 384 -10.31 -3.40 -0.35
C GLY A 384 -11.62 -2.62 -0.50
N LEU A 385 -12.56 -2.87 0.40
CA LEU A 385 -13.85 -2.19 0.51
C LEU A 385 -13.93 -1.47 1.87
N VAL A 386 -13.84 -0.14 1.91
CA VAL A 386 -14.02 0.62 3.15
C VAL A 386 -15.39 1.27 3.15
N VAL A 387 -16.14 1.12 4.25
CA VAL A 387 -17.46 1.73 4.45
C VAL A 387 -17.43 2.56 5.73
N GLU A 388 -17.62 3.88 5.61
CA GLU A 388 -17.52 4.82 6.73
C GLU A 388 -18.86 5.52 6.95
N SER A 389 -19.46 5.33 8.13
CA SER A 389 -20.62 6.10 8.57
C SER A 389 -20.16 7.40 9.22
N THR A 390 -20.63 8.55 8.72
CA THR A 390 -20.32 9.87 9.28
C THR A 390 -21.60 10.55 9.77
N GLU A 391 -21.72 10.80 11.08
CA GLU A 391 -22.79 11.68 11.59
C GLU A 391 -22.44 13.14 11.29
N THR A 392 -23.34 13.83 10.62
CA THR A 392 -23.37 15.30 10.52
C THR A 392 -24.56 15.83 11.31
N VAL A 393 -24.41 17.02 11.90
CA VAL A 393 -25.50 17.71 12.61
C VAL A 393 -25.74 19.04 11.91
N ASP A 394 -26.96 19.28 11.43
CA ASP A 394 -27.31 20.58 10.87
C ASP A 394 -27.28 21.65 11.99
N PRO A 395 -26.47 22.72 11.85
CA PRO A 395 -26.28 23.70 12.92
C PRO A 395 -27.46 24.67 13.11
N LYS A 396 -28.52 24.57 12.30
CA LYS A 396 -29.74 25.38 12.38
C LYS A 396 -30.94 24.57 12.91
N THR A 397 -31.09 23.31 12.49
CA THR A 397 -32.21 22.44 12.91
C THR A 397 -31.84 21.51 14.07
N GLY A 398 -30.55 21.22 14.27
CA GLY A 398 -30.08 20.19 15.19
C GLY A 398 -30.31 18.75 14.70
N GLU A 399 -30.78 18.59 13.47
CA GLU A 399 -31.05 17.29 12.85
C GLU A 399 -29.75 16.52 12.61
N ARG A 400 -29.75 15.23 12.98
CA ARG A 400 -28.65 14.31 12.70
C ARG A 400 -28.87 13.63 11.36
N LYS A 401 -27.90 13.75 10.46
CA LYS A 401 -27.85 13.01 9.20
C LYS A 401 -26.61 12.12 9.19
N SER A 402 -26.83 10.80 9.19
CA SER A 402 -25.76 9.84 8.89
C SER A 402 -25.53 9.78 7.38
N GLU A 403 -24.29 9.98 6.96
CA GLU A 403 -23.84 9.83 5.59
C GLU A 403 -22.83 8.69 5.51
N ILE A 404 -23.22 7.61 4.82
CA ILE A 404 -22.37 6.44 4.60
C ILE A 404 -21.59 6.63 3.30
N THR A 405 -20.27 6.75 3.46
CA THR A 405 -19.26 6.79 2.40
C THR A 405 -18.82 5.37 2.07
N THR A 406 -18.53 5.08 0.80
CA THR A 406 -18.00 3.78 0.38
C THR A 406 -16.78 3.98 -0.52
N VAL A 407 -15.71 3.24 -0.29
CA VAL A 407 -14.47 3.28 -1.07
C VAL A 407 -14.10 1.88 -1.53
N MET A 408 -13.80 1.72 -2.82
CA MET A 408 -13.33 0.47 -3.43
C MET A 408 -11.99 0.74 -4.11
N ASP A 409 -10.90 0.49 -3.39
CA ASP A 409 -9.55 1.00 -3.71
C ASP A 409 -8.45 0.00 -3.30
N HIS A 410 -7.25 0.15 -3.86
CA HIS A 410 -6.07 -0.70 -3.61
C HIS A 410 -4.79 0.11 -3.32
N HIS A 411 -4.94 1.39 -2.97
CA HIS A 411 -3.84 2.31 -2.70
C HIS A 411 -3.47 2.40 -1.20
N GLY A 412 -4.13 1.63 -0.34
CA GLY A 412 -3.79 1.51 1.08
C GLY A 412 -2.51 0.70 1.38
N PRO A 413 -2.09 0.64 2.66
CA PRO A 413 -0.84 -0.01 3.08
C PRO A 413 -0.85 -1.55 3.03
N TYR A 414 -2.01 -2.21 3.07
CA TYR A 414 -2.10 -3.68 3.07
C TYR A 414 -2.17 -4.29 1.66
N SER A 415 -2.63 -3.52 0.67
CA SER A 415 -2.70 -3.89 -0.74
C SER A 415 -1.35 -4.30 -1.33
N ASP A 416 -1.38 -5.22 -2.28
CA ASP A 416 -0.19 -5.75 -2.94
C ASP A 416 -0.35 -5.80 -4.47
N ARG A 417 0.54 -6.50 -5.17
CA ARG A 417 0.56 -6.56 -6.64
C ARG A 417 -0.47 -7.53 -7.25
N GLY A 418 -1.31 -8.14 -6.41
CA GLY A 418 -2.40 -9.03 -6.76
C GLY A 418 -3.80 -8.42 -6.59
N THR A 419 -3.91 -7.14 -6.19
CA THR A 419 -5.18 -6.39 -6.10
C THR A 419 -5.24 -5.15 -6.99
N SER A 420 -6.46 -4.74 -7.31
CA SER A 420 -6.83 -3.65 -8.22
C SER A 420 -8.23 -3.15 -7.85
N ALA A 421 -8.58 -1.93 -8.25
CA ALA A 421 -9.94 -1.40 -8.04
C ALA A 421 -10.99 -2.25 -8.78
N MET A 422 -10.68 -2.72 -9.98
CA MET A 422 -11.53 -3.64 -10.74
C MET A 422 -11.74 -4.96 -10.00
N LYS A 423 -10.69 -5.56 -9.42
CA LYS A 423 -10.79 -6.82 -8.67
C LYS A 423 -11.58 -6.66 -7.38
N ASN A 424 -11.41 -5.53 -6.69
CA ASN A 424 -12.21 -5.22 -5.50
C ASN A 424 -13.70 -5.04 -5.88
N VAL A 425 -14.01 -4.28 -6.94
CA VAL A 425 -15.39 -4.16 -7.45
C VAL A 425 -15.95 -5.51 -7.94
N TYR A 426 -15.16 -6.33 -8.63
CA TYR A 426 -15.58 -7.66 -9.07
C TYR A 426 -15.96 -8.56 -7.90
N ASN A 427 -15.10 -8.63 -6.87
CA ASN A 427 -15.36 -9.42 -5.67
C ASN A 427 -16.66 -8.94 -4.99
N VAL A 428 -16.78 -7.64 -4.70
CA VAL A 428 -17.94 -7.04 -4.03
C VAL A 428 -19.25 -7.31 -4.80
N LEU A 429 -19.26 -7.13 -6.12
CA LEU A 429 -20.47 -7.36 -6.93
C LEU A 429 -20.81 -8.84 -7.10
N THR A 430 -19.83 -9.74 -7.07
CA THR A 430 -20.05 -11.19 -7.16
C THR A 430 -20.55 -11.73 -5.81
N GLU A 431 -19.93 -11.33 -4.70
CA GLU A 431 -20.35 -11.67 -3.33
C GLU A 431 -21.74 -11.13 -2.94
N LEU A 432 -22.22 -10.09 -3.63
CA LEU A 432 -23.58 -9.54 -3.44
C LEU A 432 -24.57 -10.03 -4.51
N GLY A 433 -24.20 -10.98 -5.37
CA GLY A 433 -25.09 -11.52 -6.42
C GLY A 433 -25.55 -10.49 -7.46
N LEU A 434 -24.82 -9.38 -7.58
CA LEU A 434 -25.12 -8.25 -8.47
C LEU A 434 -24.57 -8.46 -9.88
N LEU A 435 -23.40 -9.10 -10.01
CA LEU A 435 -22.98 -9.71 -11.27
C LEU A 435 -23.67 -11.08 -11.41
N LYS A 436 -24.23 -11.34 -12.59
CA LYS A 436 -24.90 -12.60 -12.93
C LYS A 436 -24.35 -13.12 -14.25
N PHE A 437 -23.81 -14.33 -14.23
CA PHE A 437 -23.21 -15.02 -15.37
C PHE A 437 -24.20 -16.05 -15.93
N LYS A 438 -24.17 -16.32 -17.25
CA LYS A 438 -25.02 -17.36 -17.86
C LYS A 438 -24.56 -18.78 -17.50
N ASP A 439 -23.25 -18.96 -17.39
CA ASP A 439 -22.55 -20.21 -17.12
C ASP A 439 -21.17 -19.93 -16.51
N GLU A 440 -20.51 -20.98 -16.03
CA GLU A 440 -19.17 -20.91 -15.43
C GLU A 440 -18.13 -20.30 -16.39
N LYS A 441 -18.26 -20.52 -17.70
CA LYS A 441 -17.32 -20.01 -18.72
C LYS A 441 -17.45 -18.50 -18.88
N GLU A 442 -18.66 -17.95 -18.73
CA GLU A 442 -18.85 -16.51 -18.67
C GLU A 442 -18.27 -15.90 -17.39
N GLN A 443 -18.22 -16.63 -16.27
CA GLN A 443 -17.48 -16.21 -15.08
C GLN A 443 -15.96 -16.29 -15.29
N GLU A 444 -15.42 -17.42 -15.75
CA GLU A 444 -13.99 -17.60 -16.09
C GLU A 444 -13.46 -16.48 -17.02
N LYS A 445 -14.27 -16.09 -18.02
CA LYS A 445 -13.99 -14.94 -18.91
C LYS A 445 -13.80 -13.62 -18.14
N TYR A 446 -14.67 -13.33 -17.17
CA TYR A 446 -14.56 -12.12 -16.35
C TYR A 446 -13.33 -12.20 -15.45
N GLU A 447 -13.08 -13.34 -14.82
CA GLU A 447 -11.94 -13.55 -13.91
C GLU A 447 -10.60 -13.43 -14.66
N LYS A 448 -10.50 -13.99 -15.87
CA LYS A 448 -9.32 -13.80 -16.74
C LYS A 448 -9.08 -12.32 -17.08
N VAL A 449 -10.14 -11.54 -17.33
CA VAL A 449 -10.02 -10.10 -17.60
C VAL A 449 -9.67 -9.30 -16.33
N VAL A 450 -10.26 -9.62 -15.18
CA VAL A 450 -9.91 -9.02 -13.88
C VAL A 450 -8.42 -9.21 -13.57
N GLU A 451 -7.91 -10.42 -13.79
CA GLU A 451 -6.50 -10.73 -13.56
C GLU A 451 -5.59 -10.02 -14.57
N TRP A 452 -5.94 -9.95 -15.86
CA TRP A 452 -5.20 -9.16 -16.86
C TRP A 452 -5.15 -7.65 -16.53
N VAL A 453 -6.25 -7.06 -16.05
CA VAL A 453 -6.27 -5.64 -15.63
C VAL A 453 -5.42 -5.45 -14.38
N THR A 454 -5.53 -6.36 -13.42
CA THR A 454 -4.71 -6.37 -12.19
C THR A 454 -3.23 -6.46 -12.51
N GLN A 455 -2.81 -7.35 -13.42
CA GLN A 455 -1.42 -7.48 -13.84
C GLN A 455 -0.91 -6.27 -14.65
N SER A 456 -1.79 -5.58 -15.39
CA SER A 456 -1.47 -4.37 -16.14
C SER A 456 -1.15 -3.17 -15.26
N ASP A 457 -2.00 -2.89 -14.28
CA ASP A 457 -1.77 -1.77 -13.37
C ASP A 457 -0.61 -2.05 -12.41
N ASN A 458 -0.52 -3.28 -11.89
CA ASN A 458 0.58 -3.67 -11.01
C ASN A 458 1.92 -3.96 -11.71
N PHE A 459 1.98 -3.80 -13.05
CA PHE A 459 3.12 -4.20 -13.90
C PHE A 459 3.62 -5.63 -13.57
N SER A 460 2.73 -6.53 -13.14
CA SER A 460 3.09 -7.82 -12.51
C SER A 460 2.98 -9.04 -13.45
N PHE A 461 2.78 -8.81 -14.75
CA PHE A 461 2.82 -9.85 -15.77
C PHE A 461 4.10 -10.70 -15.68
N PRO A 462 3.99 -12.05 -15.67
CA PRO A 462 5.15 -12.94 -15.74
C PRO A 462 6.04 -12.61 -16.94
N ASP A 463 7.35 -12.61 -16.76
CA ASP A 463 8.35 -12.37 -17.80
C ASP A 463 8.17 -11.09 -18.64
N MET A 464 7.54 -10.04 -18.06
CA MET A 464 7.26 -8.76 -18.72
C MET A 464 8.42 -8.21 -19.57
N GLU A 465 9.67 -8.37 -19.11
CA GLU A 465 10.89 -7.92 -19.79
C GLU A 465 11.03 -8.44 -21.22
N LYS A 466 10.43 -9.60 -21.55
CA LYS A 466 10.51 -10.22 -22.87
C LYS A 466 9.54 -9.61 -23.90
N TYR A 467 8.54 -8.85 -23.44
CA TYR A 467 7.39 -8.48 -24.27
C TYR A 467 7.38 -7.01 -24.74
N PHE A 468 8.28 -6.15 -24.24
CA PHE A 468 8.17 -4.71 -24.52
C PHE A 468 8.35 -4.35 -26.00
N GLU A 469 9.36 -4.91 -26.66
CA GLU A 469 9.71 -4.57 -28.06
C GLU A 469 8.60 -4.97 -29.05
N ASP A 470 7.99 -6.14 -28.87
CA ASP A 470 6.87 -6.63 -29.69
C ASP A 470 5.48 -6.18 -29.17
N SER A 471 5.41 -5.30 -28.16
CA SER A 471 4.14 -4.90 -27.53
C SER A 471 3.24 -4.05 -28.43
N ASP A 472 3.66 -3.68 -29.64
CA ASP A 472 2.77 -3.12 -30.67
C ASP A 472 1.85 -4.16 -31.29
N ARG A 473 2.17 -5.45 -31.13
CA ARG A 473 1.40 -6.57 -31.70
C ARG A 473 0.72 -7.45 -30.65
N MET A 474 0.80 -7.09 -29.38
CA MET A 474 0.19 -7.82 -28.26
C MET A 474 -0.94 -7.01 -27.62
N MET A 475 -2.03 -7.65 -27.20
CA MET A 475 -3.08 -6.95 -26.44
C MET A 475 -2.53 -6.30 -25.15
N LEU A 476 -1.50 -6.92 -24.55
CA LEU A 476 -0.73 -6.40 -23.41
C LEU A 476 -0.27 -4.95 -23.59
N GLY A 477 0.29 -4.59 -24.75
CA GLY A 477 0.76 -3.22 -25.01
C GLY A 477 -0.38 -2.20 -25.15
N PHE A 478 -1.61 -2.67 -25.40
CA PHE A 478 -2.80 -1.82 -25.50
C PHE A 478 -3.56 -1.66 -24.19
N LEU A 479 -3.24 -2.42 -23.13
CA LEU A 479 -3.93 -2.31 -21.83
C LEU A 479 -3.80 -0.92 -21.17
N LYS A 480 -2.79 -0.11 -21.54
CA LYS A 480 -2.65 1.28 -21.06
C LYS A 480 -3.29 2.32 -22.00
N SER A 481 -3.93 1.87 -23.08
CA SER A 481 -4.54 2.72 -24.10
C SER A 481 -5.95 3.21 -23.72
N PRO A 482 -6.33 4.46 -23.99
CA PRO A 482 -7.65 4.99 -23.65
C PRO A 482 -8.82 4.31 -24.39
N PHE A 483 -8.59 3.62 -25.51
CA PHE A 483 -9.62 2.94 -26.31
C PHE A 483 -9.90 1.48 -25.89
N VAL A 484 -9.04 0.87 -25.07
CA VAL A 484 -9.33 -0.47 -24.52
C VAL A 484 -10.37 -0.34 -23.41
N THR A 485 -11.33 -1.25 -23.39
CA THR A 485 -12.51 -1.26 -22.51
C THR A 485 -12.81 -2.68 -22.04
N LEU A 486 -13.58 -2.81 -20.97
CA LEU A 486 -14.07 -4.10 -20.47
C LEU A 486 -14.68 -4.96 -21.58
N ASP A 487 -15.54 -4.40 -22.44
CA ASP A 487 -16.14 -5.14 -23.55
C ASP A 487 -15.14 -5.60 -24.61
N THR A 488 -14.08 -4.83 -24.85
CA THR A 488 -12.99 -5.23 -25.76
C THR A 488 -12.16 -6.37 -25.18
N LEU A 489 -11.91 -6.34 -23.86
CA LEU A 489 -11.18 -7.40 -23.16
C LEU A 489 -12.02 -8.69 -23.02
N LEU A 490 -13.32 -8.60 -22.77
CA LEU A 490 -14.22 -9.75 -22.74
C LEU A 490 -14.29 -10.45 -24.12
N ARG A 491 -14.42 -9.68 -25.22
CA ARG A 491 -14.34 -10.23 -26.59
C ARG A 491 -12.97 -10.83 -26.90
N PHE A 492 -11.90 -10.36 -26.26
CA PHE A 492 -10.55 -10.91 -26.39
C PHE A 492 -10.40 -12.23 -25.62
N ALA A 493 -10.89 -12.31 -24.37
CA ALA A 493 -10.96 -13.55 -23.59
C ALA A 493 -11.76 -14.63 -24.31
N GLU A 494 -12.90 -14.28 -24.92
CA GLU A 494 -13.72 -15.15 -25.77
C GLU A 494 -13.00 -15.71 -27.02
N SER A 495 -11.81 -15.19 -27.37
CA SER A 495 -10.99 -15.75 -28.45
C SER A 495 -10.06 -16.88 -28.01
N GLY A 496 -9.96 -17.16 -26.71
CA GLY A 496 -9.05 -18.14 -26.12
C GLY A 496 -7.60 -17.66 -25.95
N LYS A 497 -7.20 -16.61 -26.68
CA LYS A 497 -5.86 -16.02 -26.66
C LYS A 497 -5.42 -15.52 -25.29
N ASP A 498 -4.12 -15.38 -25.10
CA ASP A 498 -3.53 -14.60 -24.02
C ASP A 498 -3.17 -13.17 -24.46
N VAL A 499 -3.06 -12.23 -23.52
CA VAL A 499 -2.67 -10.85 -23.83
C VAL A 499 -1.23 -10.73 -24.33
N THR A 500 -0.38 -11.73 -24.05
CA THR A 500 0.99 -11.85 -24.57
C THR A 500 1.09 -12.45 -25.99
N ASP A 501 -0.01 -12.94 -26.56
CA ASP A 501 0.00 -13.48 -27.93
C ASP A 501 0.31 -12.40 -28.98
N ILE A 502 1.21 -12.72 -29.91
CA ILE A 502 1.41 -11.93 -31.13
C ILE A 502 0.18 -12.03 -32.02
N LEU A 503 -0.49 -10.90 -32.24
CA LEU A 503 -1.68 -10.78 -33.07
C LEU A 503 -1.30 -10.63 -34.56
N ASP A 504 -2.12 -11.24 -35.42
CA ASP A 504 -2.08 -11.00 -36.87
C ASP A 504 -2.99 -9.82 -37.26
N GLU A 505 -2.95 -9.39 -38.52
CA GLU A 505 -3.76 -8.25 -38.98
C GLU A 505 -5.28 -8.51 -38.85
N LYS A 506 -5.72 -9.76 -38.91
CA LYS A 506 -7.13 -10.15 -38.78
C LYS A 506 -7.59 -10.03 -37.32
N ASP A 507 -6.77 -10.44 -36.35
CA ASP A 507 -7.00 -10.22 -34.93
C ASP A 507 -6.96 -8.73 -34.58
N LEU A 508 -5.94 -8.00 -35.03
CA LEU A 508 -5.82 -6.56 -34.82
C LEU A 508 -7.05 -5.80 -35.33
N ARG A 509 -7.61 -6.21 -36.48
CA ARG A 509 -8.89 -5.69 -36.99
C ARG A 509 -10.11 -6.17 -36.19
N ARG A 510 -10.18 -7.46 -35.81
CA ARG A 510 -11.27 -8.05 -35.01
C ARG A 510 -11.46 -7.34 -33.67
N PHE A 511 -10.37 -6.93 -33.01
CA PHE A 511 -10.41 -6.28 -31.70
C PHE A 511 -10.46 -4.75 -31.76
N GLY A 512 -10.48 -4.15 -32.96
CA GLY A 512 -10.58 -2.70 -33.15
C GLY A 512 -9.28 -1.94 -32.95
N LEU A 513 -8.13 -2.64 -32.98
CA LEU A 513 -6.80 -2.03 -32.89
C LEU A 513 -6.37 -1.40 -34.24
N ILE A 514 -6.90 -1.93 -35.35
CA ILE A 514 -6.83 -1.31 -36.68
C ILE A 514 -8.24 -1.28 -37.30
N TYR A 515 -8.77 -0.10 -37.62
CA TYR A 515 -10.10 0.03 -38.25
C TYR A 515 -10.16 1.19 -39.24
N LYS A 516 -11.24 1.23 -40.04
CA LYS A 516 -11.50 2.30 -41.01
C LYS A 516 -12.70 3.13 -40.53
N LYS A 517 -12.53 4.44 -40.41
CA LYS A 517 -13.60 5.40 -40.09
C LYS A 517 -14.59 5.53 -41.26
N LYS A 518 -15.73 6.17 -41.02
CA LYS A 518 -16.81 6.36 -42.01
C LYS A 518 -16.40 7.24 -43.21
N ASP A 519 -15.48 8.18 -42.97
CA ASP A 519 -14.82 9.02 -43.99
C ASP A 519 -13.78 8.26 -44.84
N GLY A 520 -13.35 7.08 -44.38
CA GLY A 520 -12.35 6.25 -45.04
C GLY A 520 -10.93 6.37 -44.49
N GLU A 521 -10.67 7.21 -43.48
CA GLU A 521 -9.40 7.26 -42.76
C GLU A 521 -9.14 5.92 -42.04
N VAL A 522 -7.91 5.41 -42.11
CA VAL A 522 -7.49 4.22 -41.35
C VAL A 522 -6.90 4.67 -40.03
N VAL A 523 -7.52 4.23 -38.93
CA VAL A 523 -6.95 4.34 -37.59
C VAL A 523 -6.12 3.08 -37.35
N ASP A 524 -4.82 3.27 -37.13
CA ASP A 524 -3.86 2.20 -36.89
C ASP A 524 -3.14 2.47 -35.55
N HIS A 525 -3.68 1.87 -34.49
CA HIS A 525 -3.10 2.01 -33.16
C HIS A 525 -1.81 1.19 -32.99
N VAL A 526 -1.52 0.23 -33.89
CA VAL A 526 -0.24 -0.51 -33.91
C VAL A 526 0.88 0.43 -34.34
N ALA A 527 0.66 1.24 -35.38
CA ALA A 527 1.61 2.26 -35.80
C ALA A 527 1.86 3.33 -34.72
N GLU A 528 0.81 3.77 -34.01
CA GLU A 528 0.95 4.68 -32.86
C GLU A 528 1.75 4.02 -31.71
N ARG A 529 1.41 2.78 -31.36
CA ARG A 529 2.03 2.00 -30.28
C ARG A 529 3.51 1.71 -30.54
N ARG A 530 3.86 1.29 -31.77
CA ARG A 530 5.26 1.06 -32.19
C ARG A 530 6.11 2.31 -32.00
N LYS A 531 5.61 3.47 -32.41
CA LYS A 531 6.32 4.75 -32.24
C LYS A 531 6.59 5.09 -30.76
N VAL A 532 5.69 4.71 -29.85
CA VAL A 532 5.92 4.89 -28.40
C VAL A 532 7.02 3.95 -27.90
N ILE A 533 7.04 2.69 -28.33
CA ILE A 533 8.10 1.72 -28.00
C ILE A 533 9.46 2.20 -28.52
N GLU A 534 9.55 2.52 -29.82
CA GLU A 534 10.77 3.02 -30.47
C GLU A 534 11.35 4.25 -29.76
N GLN A 535 10.51 5.25 -29.46
CA GLN A 535 10.93 6.46 -28.73
C GLN A 535 11.38 6.14 -27.30
N THR A 536 10.64 5.29 -26.57
CA THR A 536 10.99 4.91 -25.19
C THR A 536 12.31 4.13 -25.15
N MET A 537 12.58 3.27 -26.14
CA MET A 537 13.88 2.57 -26.25
C MET A 537 15.03 3.53 -26.59
N GLU A 538 14.83 4.54 -27.45
CA GLU A 538 15.84 5.58 -27.70
C GLU A 538 16.13 6.39 -26.42
N ASP A 539 15.09 6.84 -25.70
CA ASP A 539 15.25 7.64 -24.48
C ASP A 539 15.87 6.85 -23.31
N VAL A 540 15.50 5.57 -23.13
CA VAL A 540 16.17 4.69 -22.14
C VAL A 540 17.63 4.45 -22.53
N SER A 541 17.91 4.22 -23.82
CA SER A 541 19.30 4.02 -24.30
C SER A 541 20.16 5.28 -24.11
N ASP A 542 19.60 6.48 -24.28
CA ASP A 542 20.27 7.76 -24.00
C ASP A 542 20.66 7.87 -22.51
N LEU A 543 19.75 7.53 -21.59
CA LEU A 543 20.02 7.52 -20.15
C LEU A 543 21.11 6.50 -19.77
N ILE A 544 21.04 5.27 -20.32
CA ILE A 544 22.05 4.23 -20.09
C ILE A 544 23.43 4.69 -20.56
N ALA A 545 23.54 5.19 -21.80
CA ALA A 545 24.80 5.65 -22.39
C ALA A 545 25.45 6.82 -21.61
N LYS A 546 24.64 7.65 -20.95
CA LYS A 546 25.08 8.76 -20.10
C LYS A 546 25.35 8.37 -18.63
N ASN A 547 25.21 7.09 -18.29
CA ASN A 547 25.34 6.56 -16.93
C ASN A 547 24.33 7.14 -15.93
N TRP A 548 23.10 7.41 -16.39
CA TRP A 548 21.96 7.74 -15.53
C TRP A 548 21.35 6.48 -14.91
N PHE A 549 22.14 5.77 -14.11
CA PHE A 549 21.65 4.65 -13.31
C PHE A 549 22.43 4.54 -11.99
N VAL A 550 21.85 3.83 -11.03
CA VAL A 550 22.51 3.44 -9.78
C VAL A 550 22.45 1.94 -9.59
N VAL A 551 23.37 1.42 -8.76
CA VAL A 551 23.38 0.01 -8.34
C VAL A 551 23.32 -0.03 -6.82
N THR A 552 22.40 -0.81 -6.27
CA THR A 552 22.22 -0.99 -4.82
C THR A 552 23.25 -1.96 -4.24
N LYS A 553 23.30 -2.07 -2.90
CA LYS A 553 24.20 -2.98 -2.19
C LYS A 553 23.92 -4.47 -2.50
N ASP A 554 22.65 -4.82 -2.77
CA ASP A 554 22.20 -6.14 -3.21
C ASP A 554 22.26 -6.32 -4.74
N GLY A 555 22.90 -5.41 -5.47
CA GLY A 555 23.21 -5.53 -6.89
C GLY A 555 22.12 -5.09 -7.86
N LYS A 556 20.95 -4.67 -7.37
CA LYS A 556 19.83 -4.22 -8.19
C LYS A 556 20.15 -2.92 -8.91
N LYS A 557 19.82 -2.84 -10.20
CA LYS A 557 20.06 -1.68 -11.06
C LYS A 557 18.80 -0.84 -11.20
N PHE A 558 18.88 0.43 -10.86
CA PHE A 558 17.79 1.39 -11.05
C PHE A 558 18.19 2.43 -12.09
N LEU A 559 17.41 2.54 -13.17
CA LEU A 559 17.57 3.62 -14.16
C LEU A 559 17.02 4.93 -13.57
N VAL A 560 17.71 6.05 -13.79
CA VAL A 560 17.34 7.36 -13.24
C VAL A 560 16.90 8.29 -14.37
N ASP A 561 15.70 8.87 -14.26
CA ASP A 561 15.19 9.87 -15.20
C ASP A 561 14.79 11.15 -14.45
N THR A 562 15.56 12.23 -14.68
CA THR A 562 15.30 13.56 -14.11
C THR A 562 14.46 14.47 -15.03
N GLN A 563 14.14 14.00 -16.24
CA GLN A 563 13.50 14.79 -17.31
C GLN A 563 12.10 14.28 -17.68
N ASN A 564 11.67 13.14 -17.10
CA ASN A 564 10.44 12.42 -17.44
C ASN A 564 10.35 11.99 -18.92
N LYS A 565 11.50 11.79 -19.57
CA LYS A 565 11.62 11.30 -20.94
C LYS A 565 10.89 9.97 -21.13
N ILE A 566 11.17 9.02 -20.24
CA ILE A 566 10.76 7.62 -20.43
C ILE A 566 9.30 7.38 -20.02
N GLY A 567 8.62 8.41 -19.52
CA GLY A 567 7.18 8.40 -19.25
C GLY A 567 6.73 7.30 -18.28
N GLY A 568 5.54 6.76 -18.50
CA GLY A 568 4.97 5.65 -17.72
C GLY A 568 5.37 4.25 -18.22
N GLU A 569 6.14 4.17 -19.31
CA GLU A 569 6.49 2.90 -19.98
C GLU A 569 7.97 2.56 -19.86
N GLY A 570 8.81 3.54 -19.58
CA GLY A 570 10.23 3.39 -19.31
C GLY A 570 10.57 2.39 -18.20
N GLN A 571 9.63 2.10 -17.29
CA GLN A 571 9.75 1.02 -16.33
C GLN A 571 9.84 -0.36 -17.02
N TRP A 572 8.97 -0.59 -18.01
CA TRP A 572 8.89 -1.83 -18.78
C TRP A 572 10.02 -1.92 -19.83
N ALA A 573 10.38 -0.79 -20.45
CA ALA A 573 11.57 -0.69 -21.31
C ALA A 573 12.87 -0.96 -20.52
N ALA A 574 13.04 -0.38 -19.33
CA ALA A 574 14.19 -0.64 -18.47
C ALA A 574 14.23 -2.11 -18.01
N ALA A 575 13.07 -2.74 -17.74
CA ALA A 575 12.99 -4.17 -17.47
C ALA A 575 13.54 -5.01 -18.64
N SER A 576 13.14 -4.69 -19.88
CA SER A 576 13.63 -5.39 -21.09
C SER A 576 15.14 -5.28 -21.30
N LEU A 577 15.76 -4.22 -20.77
CA LEU A 577 17.21 -3.99 -20.82
C LEU A 577 17.94 -4.43 -19.52
N GLY A 578 17.30 -5.24 -18.68
CA GLY A 578 17.93 -5.87 -17.51
C GLY A 578 18.14 -4.95 -16.32
N TYR A 579 17.26 -3.96 -16.12
CA TYR A 579 17.17 -3.16 -14.91
C TYR A 579 16.06 -3.67 -13.98
N ASP A 580 16.32 -3.64 -12.68
CA ASP A 580 15.40 -4.09 -11.63
C ASP A 580 14.32 -3.06 -11.30
N GLY A 581 14.54 -1.79 -11.64
CA GLY A 581 13.59 -0.71 -11.36
C GLY A 581 13.95 0.63 -12.00
N VAL A 582 13.14 1.65 -11.68
CA VAL A 582 13.32 3.03 -12.15
C VAL A 582 13.11 4.06 -11.05
N ILE A 583 13.83 5.19 -11.15
CA ILE A 583 13.72 6.37 -10.31
C ILE A 583 13.43 7.56 -11.22
N ARG A 584 12.18 8.05 -11.21
CA ARG A 584 11.79 9.30 -11.88
C ARG A 584 11.78 10.42 -10.85
N TYR A 585 12.59 11.46 -11.05
CA TYR A 585 12.72 12.58 -10.11
C TYR A 585 12.51 13.91 -10.84
N THR A 586 11.34 14.54 -10.63
CA THR A 586 10.88 15.67 -11.43
C THR A 586 10.59 16.89 -10.54
N PRO A 587 11.60 17.69 -10.17
CA PRO A 587 11.45 18.77 -9.20
C PRO A 587 10.56 19.92 -9.69
N GLU A 588 10.46 20.13 -11.01
CA GLU A 588 9.55 21.07 -11.67
C GLU A 588 8.09 20.66 -11.44
N ASN A 589 7.80 19.37 -11.60
CA ASN A 589 6.48 18.76 -11.37
C ASN A 589 6.20 18.48 -9.88
N ARG A 590 7.12 18.87 -8.98
CA ARG A 590 7.04 18.66 -7.51
C ARG A 590 6.80 17.19 -7.13
N ASN A 591 7.39 16.25 -7.87
CA ASN A 591 7.08 14.82 -7.80
C ASN A 591 8.33 13.92 -7.93
N PHE A 592 8.33 12.76 -7.27
CA PHE A 592 9.24 11.64 -7.49
C PHE A 592 8.50 10.30 -7.45
N PHE A 593 9.07 9.30 -8.10
CA PHE A 593 8.54 7.94 -8.24
C PHE A 593 9.73 6.95 -8.26
N VAL A 594 9.77 6.00 -7.33
CA VAL A 594 10.73 4.88 -7.30
C VAL A 594 9.93 3.59 -7.40
N ALA A 595 10.18 2.77 -8.42
CA ALA A 595 9.47 1.51 -8.60
C ALA A 595 10.42 0.34 -8.91
N LEU A 596 10.06 -0.84 -8.40
CA LEU A 596 10.64 -2.11 -8.80
C LEU A 596 9.81 -2.79 -9.88
N ASN A 597 10.50 -3.48 -10.79
CA ASN A 597 9.91 -4.32 -11.82
C ASN A 597 9.42 -5.65 -11.22
N LYS A 598 10.26 -6.29 -10.39
CA LYS A 598 9.95 -7.54 -9.68
C LYS A 598 10.32 -7.43 -8.19
N GLY A 599 9.61 -8.19 -7.34
CA GLY A 599 9.78 -8.14 -5.89
C GLY A 599 9.20 -6.89 -5.22
N THR A 600 9.71 -6.58 -4.02
CA THR A 600 9.22 -5.53 -3.12
C THR A 600 10.32 -4.56 -2.65
N LEU A 601 9.92 -3.33 -2.33
CA LEU A 601 10.69 -2.33 -1.61
C LEU A 601 10.41 -2.50 -0.10
N ASP A 602 11.46 -2.52 0.72
CA ASP A 602 11.33 -2.43 2.19
C ASP A 602 11.01 -0.98 2.59
N GLU A 603 9.94 -0.77 3.35
CA GLU A 603 9.55 0.55 3.87
C GLU A 603 10.65 1.18 4.73
N LYS A 604 11.44 0.36 5.44
CA LYS A 604 12.54 0.80 6.31
C LYS A 604 13.63 1.57 5.55
N ILE A 605 13.79 1.32 4.24
CA ILE A 605 14.70 2.07 3.36
C ILE A 605 14.36 3.57 3.40
N PHE A 606 13.08 3.89 3.22
CA PHE A 606 12.58 5.26 3.09
C PHE A 606 12.14 5.89 4.43
N ALA A 607 12.21 5.14 5.53
CA ALA A 607 11.78 5.58 6.86
C ALA A 607 12.48 6.88 7.30
N GLY A 608 11.68 7.89 7.64
CA GLY A 608 12.17 9.22 8.04
C GLY A 608 12.45 10.19 6.88
N LEU A 609 12.10 9.86 5.63
CA LEU A 609 11.93 10.89 4.59
C LEU A 609 10.67 11.73 4.89
N PRO A 610 10.70 13.07 4.72
CA PRO A 610 9.58 13.95 5.06
C PRO A 610 8.43 13.93 4.02
N GLN A 611 8.63 13.27 2.88
CA GLN A 611 7.64 13.15 1.81
C GLN A 611 7.79 11.77 1.14
N GLY A 612 6.68 11.28 0.59
CA GLY A 612 6.58 9.97 -0.06
C GLY A 612 5.65 9.02 0.70
N ARG A 613 5.12 8.02 -0.01
CA ARG A 613 4.37 6.88 0.54
C ARG A 613 4.81 5.62 -0.21
N LEU A 614 4.90 4.50 0.50
CA LEU A 614 5.00 3.19 -0.12
C LEU A 614 3.59 2.73 -0.50
N ILE A 615 3.44 2.29 -1.75
CA ILE A 615 2.21 1.81 -2.35
C ILE A 615 2.49 0.40 -2.89
N ARG A 616 1.58 -0.54 -2.61
CA ARG A 616 1.63 -1.95 -3.10
C ARG A 616 2.98 -2.64 -2.89
N LYS A 617 3.69 -2.26 -1.82
CA LYS A 617 5.03 -2.72 -1.41
C LYS A 617 6.11 -2.71 -2.51
N SER A 618 5.91 -1.96 -3.60
CA SER A 618 6.77 -2.03 -4.81
C SER A 618 7.01 -0.66 -5.46
N LEU A 619 6.31 0.37 -4.99
CA LEU A 619 6.31 1.71 -5.53
C LEU A 619 6.37 2.73 -4.39
N PHE A 620 7.45 3.51 -4.29
CA PHE A 620 7.57 4.63 -3.36
C PHE A 620 7.48 5.96 -4.12
N LEU A 621 6.39 6.72 -3.94
CA LEU A 621 6.14 7.97 -4.68
C LEU A 621 5.65 9.11 -3.80
N LYS A 622 5.80 10.35 -4.28
CA LYS A 622 5.06 11.51 -3.73
C LYS A 622 3.78 11.70 -4.54
N LEU A 623 2.62 11.64 -3.87
CA LEU A 623 1.34 11.92 -4.54
C LEU A 623 1.31 13.32 -5.17
N ALA A 624 0.62 13.42 -6.30
CA ALA A 624 0.51 14.65 -7.07
C ALA A 624 -0.35 15.69 -6.33
N GLY A 625 -0.02 16.98 -6.51
CA GLY A 625 -0.57 18.07 -5.71
C GLY A 625 0.18 18.30 -4.40
N GLY A 626 -0.41 19.15 -3.55
CA GLY A 626 0.10 19.48 -2.22
C GLY A 626 1.43 20.25 -2.22
N GLU A 627 2.28 19.91 -1.25
CA GLU A 627 3.46 20.71 -0.86
C GLU A 627 4.60 20.71 -1.91
N LYS A 628 5.41 21.79 -1.89
CA LYS A 628 6.65 21.87 -2.69
C LYS A 628 7.55 20.67 -2.35
N LEU A 629 8.24 20.14 -3.36
CA LEU A 629 9.14 19.00 -3.18
C LEU A 629 10.34 19.41 -2.31
N THR A 630 10.55 18.70 -1.21
CA THR A 630 11.68 18.89 -0.28
C THR A 630 12.65 17.70 -0.23
N VAL A 631 12.18 16.50 -0.59
CA VAL A 631 13.04 15.33 -0.82
C VAL A 631 13.85 15.55 -2.09
N THR A 632 15.17 15.38 -2.01
CA THR A 632 16.10 15.42 -3.14
C THR A 632 16.31 14.04 -3.75
N LEU A 633 16.79 13.97 -5.00
CA LEU A 633 17.32 12.75 -5.58
C LEU A 633 18.50 12.23 -4.73
N GLY A 634 19.33 13.14 -4.22
CA GLY A 634 20.37 12.81 -3.23
C GLY A 634 19.83 12.08 -1.98
N ASP A 635 18.70 12.52 -1.41
CA ASP A 635 18.07 11.84 -0.27
C ASP A 635 17.54 10.45 -0.67
N LEU A 636 16.90 10.31 -1.84
CA LEU A 636 16.37 9.02 -2.33
C LEU A 636 17.50 8.01 -2.60
N LEU A 637 18.57 8.44 -3.27
CA LEU A 637 19.74 7.61 -3.57
C LEU A 637 20.51 7.24 -2.29
N GLY A 638 20.66 8.19 -1.36
CA GLY A 638 21.28 7.94 -0.06
C GLY A 638 20.51 6.95 0.82
N ARG A 639 19.23 6.67 0.53
CA ARG A 639 18.46 5.58 1.14
C ARG A 639 18.57 4.27 0.36
N LEU A 640 18.32 4.30 -0.94
CA LEU A 640 18.21 3.10 -1.77
C LEU A 640 19.57 2.45 -2.08
N ALA A 641 20.62 3.26 -2.20
CA ALA A 641 21.97 2.84 -2.57
C ALA A 641 23.03 3.65 -1.80
N PRO A 642 23.10 3.53 -0.45
CA PRO A 642 23.97 4.36 0.40
C PRO A 642 25.47 4.21 0.08
N ASP A 643 25.88 3.05 -0.43
CA ASP A 643 27.28 2.76 -0.82
C ASP A 643 27.61 3.29 -2.23
N PHE A 644 26.62 3.72 -3.03
CA PHE A 644 26.80 4.13 -4.42
C PHE A 644 27.47 5.50 -4.54
N LYS A 645 28.58 5.55 -5.28
CA LYS A 645 29.34 6.77 -5.58
C LYS A 645 29.36 6.97 -7.09
N PRO A 646 28.54 7.87 -7.66
CA PRO A 646 28.57 8.12 -9.10
C PRO A 646 29.92 8.71 -9.51
N GLY A 647 30.47 8.22 -10.62
CA GLY A 647 31.78 8.62 -11.12
C GLY A 647 31.89 10.13 -11.31
N SER A 648 33.05 10.69 -10.99
CA SER A 648 33.30 12.14 -10.89
C SER A 648 32.89 12.96 -12.11
N GLU A 649 32.92 12.35 -13.30
CA GLU A 649 32.61 13.01 -14.58
C GLU A 649 31.18 12.76 -15.09
N THR A 650 30.40 11.90 -14.42
CA THR A 650 29.04 11.51 -14.86
C THR A 650 28.05 12.68 -14.81
N GLU A 651 27.04 12.66 -15.68
CA GLU A 651 25.93 13.63 -15.64
C GLU A 651 25.15 13.54 -14.32
N LEU A 652 24.94 12.33 -13.79
CA LEU A 652 24.31 12.11 -12.49
C LEU A 652 25.09 12.77 -11.34
N LYS A 653 26.43 12.67 -11.31
CA LYS A 653 27.26 13.39 -10.32
C LYS A 653 27.11 14.91 -10.45
N LYS A 654 27.14 15.42 -11.69
CA LYS A 654 26.96 16.86 -11.98
C LYS A 654 25.58 17.38 -11.56
N PHE A 655 24.53 16.57 -11.69
CA PHE A 655 23.19 16.89 -11.18
C PHE A 655 23.18 16.95 -9.65
N LEU A 656 23.60 15.88 -8.97
CA LEU A 656 23.63 15.79 -7.50
C LEU A 656 24.54 16.85 -6.85
N ASP A 657 25.57 17.32 -7.56
CA ASP A 657 26.41 18.41 -7.08
C ASP A 657 25.70 19.77 -7.11
N ASN A 658 24.78 19.99 -8.04
CA ASN A 658 24.06 21.25 -8.24
C ASN A 658 22.59 21.22 -7.76
N GLU A 659 22.14 20.08 -7.24
CA GLU A 659 20.75 19.86 -6.85
C GLU A 659 20.26 20.86 -5.77
N PRO A 660 19.15 21.59 -6.01
CA PRO A 660 18.65 22.61 -5.08
C PRO A 660 17.93 21.98 -3.89
N ARG A 661 18.62 21.86 -2.74
CA ARG A 661 18.02 21.33 -1.51
C ARG A 661 16.98 22.30 -0.94
N ARG A 662 15.70 21.95 -1.08
CA ARG A 662 14.56 22.71 -0.55
C ARG A 662 14.17 22.21 0.85
N ILE A 663 14.12 23.11 1.82
CA ILE A 663 13.71 22.79 3.20
C ILE A 663 12.48 23.60 3.58
N ARG A 664 11.62 23.05 4.45
CA ARG A 664 10.49 23.78 5.06
C ARG A 664 10.78 24.01 6.54
N VAL A 665 11.03 25.25 6.94
CA VAL A 665 11.48 25.60 8.30
C VAL A 665 10.76 26.83 8.83
N ALA A 666 10.63 26.93 10.15
CA ALA A 666 10.21 28.17 10.80
C ALA A 666 11.31 29.23 10.60
N VAL A 667 10.90 30.45 10.27
CA VAL A 667 11.82 31.57 10.08
C VAL A 667 11.56 32.62 11.17
N GLU A 668 12.58 32.89 11.95
CA GLU A 668 12.59 33.82 13.07
C GLU A 668 13.27 35.13 12.69
N LYS A 669 13.01 36.17 13.49
CA LYS A 669 13.71 37.46 13.37
C LYS A 669 14.74 37.60 14.49
N SER A 670 15.99 37.90 14.14
CA SER A 670 17.07 38.10 15.10
C SER A 670 16.86 39.40 15.90
N PRO A 671 17.50 39.55 17.08
CA PRO A 671 17.55 40.83 17.79
C PRO A 671 18.13 41.98 16.96
N GLN A 672 18.94 41.67 15.94
CA GLN A 672 19.52 42.62 14.99
C GLN A 672 18.55 43.00 13.86
N GLY A 673 17.44 42.26 13.71
CA GLY A 673 16.39 42.50 12.71
C GLY A 673 16.47 41.63 11.45
N ASP A 674 17.53 40.81 11.32
CA ASP A 674 17.72 39.86 10.22
C ASP A 674 16.71 38.70 10.31
N TRP A 675 16.35 38.13 9.17
CA TRP A 675 15.57 36.89 9.13
C TRP A 675 16.51 35.68 9.09
N GLY A 676 16.25 34.68 9.93
CA GLY A 676 17.05 33.48 10.03
C GLY A 676 16.23 32.25 10.37
N ALA A 677 16.75 31.08 10.03
CA ALA A 677 16.10 29.80 10.32
C ALA A 677 17.10 28.78 10.87
N ILE A 678 16.59 27.77 11.56
CA ILE A 678 17.35 26.57 11.95
C ILE A 678 16.93 25.44 11.03
N THR A 679 17.93 24.84 10.36
CA THR A 679 17.75 23.68 9.47
C THR A 679 17.47 22.40 10.27
N PRO A 680 16.94 21.33 9.64
CA PRO A 680 16.79 20.03 10.31
C PRO A 680 18.12 19.46 10.84
N ASP A 681 19.25 19.78 10.18
CA ASP A 681 20.61 19.46 10.64
C ASP A 681 21.22 20.53 11.58
N ASN A 682 20.37 21.29 12.28
CA ASN A 682 20.68 22.30 13.32
C ASN A 682 21.65 23.43 12.92
N LYS A 683 21.95 23.59 11.63
CA LYS A 683 22.70 24.73 11.09
C LYS A 683 21.80 25.96 11.03
N LYS A 684 22.34 27.12 11.41
CA LYS A 684 21.68 28.42 11.24
C LYS A 684 21.85 28.91 9.80
N VAL A 685 20.78 29.40 9.20
CA VAL A 685 20.79 29.99 7.85
C VAL A 685 20.20 31.38 7.87
N ILE A 686 20.82 32.29 7.12
CA ILE A 686 20.33 33.67 6.95
C ILE A 686 19.40 33.68 5.75
N VAL A 687 18.19 34.22 5.93
CA VAL A 687 17.14 34.31 4.91
C VAL A 687 17.18 35.71 4.30
N ARG A 688 17.70 35.83 3.08
CA ARG A 688 18.00 37.15 2.47
C ARG A 688 16.76 38.04 2.23
N SER A 689 15.57 37.45 2.20
CA SER A 689 14.29 38.15 2.01
C SER A 689 13.12 37.27 2.45
N VAL A 690 12.09 37.86 3.04
CA VAL A 690 10.79 37.22 3.33
C VAL A 690 9.65 38.05 2.71
N PRO A 691 8.43 37.49 2.54
CA PRO A 691 7.27 38.27 2.11
C PRO A 691 6.99 39.51 2.99
N LYS A 692 6.44 40.58 2.41
CA LYS A 692 6.19 41.85 3.12
C LYS A 692 5.31 41.75 4.37
N ASN A 693 4.46 40.72 4.46
CA ASN A 693 3.52 40.48 5.56
C ASN A 693 3.85 39.17 6.31
N PHE A 694 5.12 38.75 6.31
CA PHE A 694 5.58 37.53 6.96
C PHE A 694 5.87 37.77 8.45
N GLU A 695 5.44 36.85 9.30
CA GLU A 695 5.59 36.94 10.76
C GLU A 695 6.61 35.91 11.28
N ALA A 696 7.30 36.24 12.36
CA ALA A 696 8.25 35.32 13.00
C ALA A 696 7.55 34.03 13.48
N GLY A 697 8.22 32.89 13.32
CA GLY A 697 7.69 31.55 13.62
C GLY A 697 6.83 30.93 12.52
N GLN A 698 6.39 31.70 11.51
CA GLN A 698 5.76 31.12 10.32
C GLN A 698 6.76 30.25 9.53
N LYS A 699 6.27 29.28 8.76
CA LYS A 699 7.11 28.33 8.00
C LYS A 699 7.27 28.73 6.53
N LEU A 700 8.51 28.90 6.06
CA LEU A 700 8.82 29.10 4.64
C LEU A 700 9.49 27.87 4.02
N TYR A 701 9.33 27.76 2.70
CA TYR A 701 10.25 26.96 1.88
C TYR A 701 11.49 27.82 1.55
N LEU A 702 12.66 27.31 1.90
CA LEU A 702 13.94 27.93 1.56
C LEU A 702 14.68 27.02 0.59
N THR A 703 15.16 27.58 -0.51
CA THR A 703 16.10 26.89 -1.41
C THR A 703 17.51 27.17 -0.91
N LEU A 704 18.15 26.15 -0.35
CA LEU A 704 19.55 26.21 0.05
C LEU A 704 20.43 26.06 -1.19
N LYS A 705 21.30 27.04 -1.43
CA LYS A 705 22.40 26.89 -2.39
C LYS A 705 23.66 26.47 -1.62
N LYS A 706 24.42 25.52 -2.17
CA LYS A 706 25.79 25.27 -1.70
C LYS A 706 26.58 26.58 -1.80
N PRO A 707 27.41 26.94 -0.81
CA PRO A 707 28.19 28.15 -0.87
C PRO A 707 29.23 28.08 -2.01
N GLY A 708 28.96 28.79 -3.10
CA GLY A 708 30.00 29.14 -4.06
C GLY A 708 31.06 30.00 -3.36
N GLY A 709 32.35 29.72 -3.62
CA GLY A 709 33.50 30.16 -2.79
C GLY A 709 33.79 31.66 -2.69
N ARG A 710 32.82 32.55 -2.95
CA ARG A 710 32.88 33.99 -2.68
C ARG A 710 31.82 34.49 -1.68
N ASP A 711 30.74 33.72 -1.44
CA ASP A 711 29.65 34.16 -0.56
C ASP A 711 29.90 33.83 0.93
N VAL A 712 30.88 32.99 1.28
CA VAL A 712 31.14 32.54 2.67
C VAL A 712 31.71 33.65 3.55
N GLN A 713 30.84 34.46 4.15
CA GLN A 713 31.21 35.33 5.26
C GLN A 713 31.31 34.55 6.57
N LYS A 714 32.51 34.46 7.15
CA LYS A 714 32.76 33.82 8.45
C LYS A 714 32.35 34.71 9.62
N TYR A 715 31.05 34.80 9.91
CA TYR A 715 30.56 35.49 11.12
C TYR A 715 30.69 34.63 12.38
N GLY A 716 31.79 34.77 13.11
CA GLY A 716 31.95 34.13 14.43
C GLY A 716 32.21 32.62 14.41
N GLY A 717 32.97 32.13 13.42
CA GLY A 717 33.57 30.79 13.45
C GLY A 717 32.72 29.63 12.89
N GLY A 718 31.44 29.84 12.61
CA GLY A 718 30.58 28.85 11.95
C GLY A 718 30.60 28.92 10.41
N GLU A 719 30.18 27.83 9.75
CA GLU A 719 29.74 27.87 8.35
C GLU A 719 28.30 28.38 8.27
N PHE A 720 28.04 29.33 7.36
CA PHE A 720 26.71 29.87 7.10
C PHE A 720 26.26 29.52 5.69
N TYR A 721 25.02 29.05 5.58
CA TYR A 721 24.37 28.79 4.30
C TYR A 721 23.32 29.88 4.07
N PHE A 722 23.18 30.36 2.84
CA PHE A 722 22.20 31.39 2.49
C PHE A 722 20.91 30.73 2.01
N GLY A 723 19.83 30.99 2.74
CA GLY A 723 18.48 30.67 2.31
C GLY A 723 18.01 31.73 1.33
N PHE A 724 17.73 31.32 0.09
CA PHE A 724 17.03 32.16 -0.86
C PHE A 724 15.53 31.82 -0.79
N PHE A 725 14.71 32.86 -0.63
CA PHE A 725 13.28 32.77 -0.85
C PHE A 725 13.02 32.89 -2.36
N GLU A 726 12.31 31.92 -2.92
CA GLU A 726 11.77 32.04 -4.29
C GLU A 726 10.50 32.92 -4.20
N PRO A 727 10.41 34.05 -4.94
CA PRO A 727 9.31 35.01 -4.79
C PRO A 727 7.91 34.44 -5.01
N ASP A 728 7.81 33.31 -5.71
CA ASP A 728 6.56 32.66 -6.09
C ASP A 728 5.99 31.80 -4.95
N GLU A 729 4.73 32.12 -4.58
CA GLU A 729 3.86 31.47 -3.60
C GLU A 729 4.05 31.89 -2.13
N ILE A 730 3.36 32.99 -1.75
CA ILE A 730 2.91 33.16 -0.36
C ILE A 730 1.68 32.28 -0.16
N ILE A 731 1.84 31.14 0.52
CA ILE A 731 0.68 30.39 1.05
C ILE A 731 0.25 31.09 2.34
N LEU A 732 -0.62 32.09 2.22
CA LEU A 732 -1.36 32.59 3.38
C LEU A 732 -2.29 31.46 3.88
N PRO A 733 -2.44 31.25 5.20
CA PRO A 733 -3.54 30.43 5.69
C PRO A 733 -4.87 31.04 5.21
N PRO A 734 -5.88 30.23 4.87
CA PRO A 734 -7.17 30.76 4.48
C PRO A 734 -7.75 31.57 5.63
N LYS A 735 -7.89 32.90 5.44
CA LYS A 735 -8.77 33.69 6.30
C LYS A 735 -10.15 33.05 6.25
N SER A 736 -10.79 32.89 7.40
CA SER A 736 -12.15 32.36 7.53
C SER A 736 -13.12 33.24 6.74
N ALA A 737 -13.38 32.85 5.49
CA ALA A 737 -14.18 33.63 4.56
C ALA A 737 -15.65 33.30 4.77
N GLU A 738 -16.39 34.23 5.37
CA GLU A 738 -17.85 34.20 5.32
C GLU A 738 -18.29 34.24 3.86
N LYS A 739 -18.93 33.17 3.38
CA LYS A 739 -19.53 33.13 2.05
C LYS A 739 -20.67 34.15 1.98
N LYS A 740 -20.43 35.26 1.29
CA LYS A 740 -21.48 35.95 0.52
C LYS A 740 -21.32 35.55 -0.93
N GLU A 741 -22.35 34.90 -1.46
CA GLU A 741 -22.43 34.56 -2.88
C GLU A 741 -23.07 35.75 -3.62
N GLU A 742 -22.31 36.35 -4.53
CA GLU A 742 -22.79 37.43 -5.40
C GLU A 742 -22.54 37.02 -6.86
N ILE A 743 -23.63 36.87 -7.62
CA ILE A 743 -23.59 36.29 -8.97
C ILE A 743 -23.33 37.40 -9.99
N ILE A 744 -22.12 37.43 -10.55
CA ILE A 744 -21.74 38.37 -11.62
C ILE A 744 -21.79 37.65 -12.98
N PRO A 745 -22.59 38.10 -13.96
CA PRO A 745 -22.66 37.47 -15.28
C PRO A 745 -21.40 37.74 -16.12
N PRO A 746 -21.05 36.83 -17.06
CA PRO A 746 -19.77 36.88 -17.76
C PRO A 746 -19.69 38.03 -18.79
N ALA A 747 -18.74 38.94 -18.58
CA ALA A 747 -18.39 39.97 -19.56
C ALA A 747 -17.62 39.37 -20.75
N LYS A 748 -18.05 39.68 -21.98
CA LYS A 748 -17.28 39.37 -23.20
C LYS A 748 -15.94 40.10 -23.16
N LYS A 749 -14.83 39.39 -23.38
CA LYS A 749 -13.50 39.98 -23.65
C LYS A 749 -12.95 39.45 -24.96
N GLU A 750 -12.38 40.35 -25.74
CA GLU A 750 -11.79 40.04 -27.05
C GLU A 750 -10.46 39.30 -26.88
N VAL A 751 -10.21 38.33 -27.78
CA VAL A 751 -9.02 37.49 -27.73
C VAL A 751 -7.86 38.20 -28.43
N LYS A 752 -6.91 38.74 -27.65
CA LYS A 752 -5.57 39.03 -28.19
C LYS A 752 -4.79 37.71 -28.33
N VAL A 753 -4.49 37.33 -29.57
CA VAL A 753 -3.69 36.15 -29.88
C VAL A 753 -2.25 36.39 -29.44
N ALA A 754 -1.78 35.63 -28.45
CA ALA A 754 -0.36 35.58 -28.08
C ALA A 754 0.41 34.72 -29.09
N ALA A 755 1.58 35.19 -29.53
CA ALA A 755 2.45 34.45 -30.43
C ALA A 755 2.97 33.14 -29.77
N PRO A 756 3.20 32.07 -30.54
CA PRO A 756 3.74 30.82 -30.00
C PRO A 756 5.18 30.99 -29.50
N SER A 757 5.56 30.16 -28.53
CA SER A 757 6.91 30.09 -27.99
C SER A 757 7.93 29.76 -29.08
N VAL A 758 9.07 30.46 -29.08
CA VAL A 758 10.17 30.24 -30.02
C VAL A 758 10.94 28.97 -29.65
N GLU A 759 10.40 27.81 -30.04
CA GLU A 759 11.30 26.71 -30.41
C GLU A 759 12.16 27.21 -31.59
N LYS A 760 13.47 26.97 -31.53
CA LYS A 760 14.38 27.47 -32.57
C LYS A 760 13.95 26.93 -33.93
N LEU A 761 13.62 27.83 -34.86
CA LEU A 761 13.30 27.49 -36.25
C LEU A 761 14.52 26.82 -36.89
N ARG A 762 14.50 25.48 -36.91
CA ARG A 762 15.51 24.65 -37.58
C ARG A 762 15.42 24.92 -39.08
N THR A 763 16.56 24.89 -39.75
CA THR A 763 16.58 25.07 -41.20
C THR A 763 15.86 23.91 -41.90
N PRO A 764 15.29 24.12 -43.10
CA PRO A 764 14.75 23.03 -43.91
C PRO A 764 15.80 21.93 -44.20
N GLU A 765 17.09 22.28 -44.21
CA GLU A 765 18.20 21.35 -44.38
C GLU A 765 18.43 20.48 -43.14
N GLU A 766 18.40 21.03 -41.93
CA GLU A 766 18.45 20.26 -40.67
C GLU A 766 17.26 19.31 -40.56
N ALA A 767 16.06 19.77 -40.93
CA ALA A 767 14.85 18.93 -40.96
C ALA A 767 15.00 17.77 -41.97
N LYS A 768 15.44 18.07 -43.20
CA LYS A 768 15.68 17.07 -44.25
C LYS A 768 16.78 16.06 -43.84
N LYS A 769 17.86 16.53 -43.22
CA LYS A 769 18.94 15.67 -42.72
C LYS A 769 18.43 14.73 -41.63
N ARG A 770 17.68 15.23 -40.64
CA ARG A 770 17.12 14.39 -39.56
C ARG A 770 16.13 13.35 -40.08
N GLU A 771 15.29 13.71 -41.06
CA GLU A 771 14.39 12.76 -41.70
C GLU A 771 15.14 11.69 -42.52
N THR A 772 16.23 12.09 -43.18
CA THR A 772 17.13 11.16 -43.87
C THR A 772 17.79 10.17 -42.91
N GLU A 773 18.33 10.66 -41.79
CA GLU A 773 18.89 9.81 -40.73
C GLU A 773 17.85 8.88 -40.11
N ARG A 774 16.59 9.31 -39.97
CA ARG A 774 15.46 8.47 -39.54
C ARG A 774 15.19 7.32 -40.51
N ILE A 775 15.16 7.60 -41.82
CA ILE A 775 14.95 6.59 -42.87
C ILE A 775 16.11 5.59 -42.90
N ILE A 776 17.37 6.04 -42.75
CA ILE A 776 18.54 5.15 -42.68
C ILE A 776 18.45 4.24 -41.44
N ARG A 777 18.14 4.78 -40.26
CA ARG A 777 17.96 3.99 -39.03
C ARG A 777 16.87 2.92 -39.18
N GLN A 778 15.71 3.27 -39.74
CA GLN A 778 14.64 2.32 -40.01
C GLN A 778 15.11 1.18 -40.93
N THR A 779 15.71 1.54 -42.06
CA THR A 779 16.21 0.57 -43.05
C THR A 779 17.24 -0.38 -42.43
N LEU A 780 18.09 0.11 -41.52
CA LEU A 780 19.07 -0.70 -40.80
C LEU A 780 18.42 -1.64 -39.77
N ALA A 781 17.37 -1.22 -39.08
CA ALA A 781 16.63 -2.10 -38.16
C ALA A 781 15.94 -3.26 -38.89
N ASP A 782 15.34 -2.97 -40.06
CA ASP A 782 14.64 -3.96 -40.86
C ASP A 782 15.61 -4.94 -41.57
N GLU A 783 16.70 -4.44 -42.16
CA GLU A 783 17.77 -5.29 -42.69
C GLU A 783 18.45 -6.11 -41.58
N ARG A 784 18.65 -5.55 -40.38
CA ARG A 784 19.21 -6.29 -39.22
C ARG A 784 18.33 -7.48 -38.83
N ARG A 785 17.01 -7.30 -38.78
CA ARG A 785 16.05 -8.39 -38.51
C ARG A 785 16.06 -9.45 -39.62
N ARG A 786 16.01 -9.03 -40.89
CA ARG A 786 16.02 -9.95 -42.05
C ARG A 786 17.30 -10.79 -42.11
N ILE A 787 18.46 -10.13 -42.07
CA ILE A 787 19.77 -10.78 -42.21
C ILE A 787 20.07 -11.69 -41.00
N PHE A 788 19.67 -11.30 -39.79
CA PHE A 788 19.81 -12.17 -38.62
C PHE A 788 18.99 -13.47 -38.77
N SER A 789 17.74 -13.39 -39.25
CA SER A 789 16.91 -14.57 -39.51
C SER A 789 17.51 -15.49 -40.58
N GLU A 790 18.01 -14.90 -41.67
CA GLU A 790 18.72 -15.64 -42.74
C GLU A 790 20.00 -16.31 -42.23
N LEU A 791 20.78 -15.65 -41.37
CA LEU A 791 21.97 -16.23 -40.74
C LEU A 791 21.62 -17.39 -39.80
N VAL A 792 20.65 -17.23 -38.89
CA VAL A 792 20.23 -18.29 -37.96
C VAL A 792 19.73 -19.52 -38.74
N LYS A 793 18.96 -19.30 -39.81
CA LYS A 793 18.53 -20.39 -40.72
C LYS A 793 19.74 -21.07 -41.38
N LYS A 794 20.63 -20.29 -42.00
CA LYS A 794 21.84 -20.80 -42.68
C LYS A 794 22.74 -21.61 -41.75
N PHE A 795 22.88 -21.22 -40.49
CA PHE A 795 23.62 -22.00 -39.51
C PHE A 795 22.86 -23.27 -39.10
N GLY A 796 21.54 -23.22 -38.90
CA GLY A 796 20.71 -24.41 -38.64
C GLY A 796 20.73 -25.45 -39.78
N GLU A 797 20.93 -25.01 -41.02
CA GLU A 797 21.07 -25.86 -42.21
C GLU A 797 22.53 -26.35 -42.44
N SER A 798 23.52 -25.81 -41.72
CA SER A 798 24.93 -26.16 -41.91
C SER A 798 25.33 -27.47 -41.20
N PRO A 799 26.07 -28.39 -41.87
CA PRO A 799 26.62 -29.60 -41.24
C PRO A 799 27.45 -29.31 -39.98
N ASP A 800 28.25 -28.25 -39.98
CA ASP A 800 29.19 -27.90 -38.88
C ASP A 800 28.46 -27.47 -37.59
N TYR A 801 27.18 -27.09 -37.71
CA TYR A 801 26.32 -26.64 -36.63
C TYR A 801 25.17 -27.61 -36.36
N LYS A 802 25.15 -28.78 -37.00
CA LYS A 802 24.08 -29.77 -36.87
C LYS A 802 24.02 -30.31 -35.43
N GLY A 803 22.88 -30.10 -34.77
CA GLY A 803 22.67 -30.47 -33.36
C GLY A 803 23.08 -29.38 -32.36
N LYS A 804 23.49 -28.19 -32.81
CA LYS A 804 23.67 -27.02 -31.95
C LYS A 804 22.33 -26.49 -31.45
N SER A 805 22.33 -25.95 -30.23
CA SER A 805 21.16 -25.31 -29.65
C SER A 805 20.82 -24.00 -30.37
N ARG A 806 19.56 -23.59 -30.34
CA ARG A 806 19.11 -22.32 -30.94
C ARG A 806 19.91 -21.11 -30.43
N GLY A 807 20.27 -21.09 -29.13
CA GLY A 807 21.10 -20.03 -28.54
C GLY A 807 22.52 -19.97 -29.12
N GLU A 808 23.14 -21.10 -29.47
CA GLU A 808 24.45 -21.13 -30.14
C GLU A 808 24.36 -20.64 -31.60
N LEU A 809 23.27 -21.00 -32.31
CA LEU A 809 23.01 -20.49 -33.66
C LEU A 809 22.78 -18.96 -33.66
N GLU A 810 21.99 -18.46 -32.70
CA GLU A 810 21.74 -17.03 -32.52
C GLU A 810 22.98 -16.26 -32.06
N ALA A 811 23.82 -16.84 -31.20
CA ALA A 811 25.12 -16.25 -30.84
C ALA A 811 26.03 -16.12 -32.07
N LYS A 812 26.19 -17.19 -32.87
CA LYS A 812 27.01 -17.16 -34.08
C LYS A 812 26.47 -16.19 -35.13
N ALA A 813 25.14 -16.11 -35.28
CA ALA A 813 24.52 -15.13 -36.16
C ALA A 813 24.77 -13.67 -35.72
N ARG A 814 24.92 -13.37 -34.43
CA ARG A 814 25.29 -12.02 -33.95
C ARG A 814 26.72 -11.61 -34.34
N GLU A 815 27.68 -12.53 -34.29
CA GLU A 815 29.07 -12.27 -34.72
C GLU A 815 29.15 -11.82 -36.18
N GLU A 816 28.42 -12.50 -37.06
CA GLU A 816 28.47 -12.33 -38.51
C GLU A 816 27.62 -11.15 -38.99
N LEU A 817 26.64 -10.72 -38.20
CA LEU A 817 25.69 -9.65 -38.52
C LEU A 817 26.35 -8.25 -38.55
N GLU A 818 27.24 -7.95 -37.61
CA GLU A 818 27.85 -6.61 -37.50
C GLU A 818 28.65 -6.13 -38.74
N PRO A 819 29.56 -6.93 -39.35
CA PRO A 819 30.24 -6.49 -40.57
C PRO A 819 29.28 -6.30 -41.75
N ILE A 820 28.21 -7.11 -41.84
CA ILE A 820 27.20 -6.97 -42.89
C ILE A 820 26.38 -5.68 -42.70
N ILE A 821 25.92 -5.40 -41.48
CA ILE A 821 25.11 -4.20 -41.19
C ILE A 821 25.92 -2.90 -41.35
N LYS A 822 27.24 -2.91 -41.07
CA LYS A 822 28.13 -1.79 -41.41
C LYS A 822 28.21 -1.54 -42.93
N SER A 823 28.20 -2.60 -43.75
CA SER A 823 28.15 -2.47 -45.20
C SER A 823 26.80 -1.92 -45.70
N VAL A 824 25.69 -2.35 -45.08
CA VAL A 824 24.35 -1.78 -45.35
C VAL A 824 24.29 -0.30 -44.97
N GLU A 825 24.86 0.09 -43.82
CA GLU A 825 24.88 1.50 -43.38
C GLU A 825 25.65 2.39 -44.37
N GLN A 826 26.84 1.95 -44.80
CA GLN A 826 27.62 2.66 -45.83
C GLN A 826 26.86 2.80 -47.16
N ARG A 827 26.13 1.76 -47.57
CA ARG A 827 25.28 1.78 -48.77
C ARG A 827 24.14 2.78 -48.65
N GLU A 828 23.41 2.79 -47.54
CA GLU A 828 22.27 3.68 -47.33
C GLU A 828 22.71 5.14 -47.11
N ARG A 829 23.77 5.41 -46.33
CA ARG A 829 24.34 6.76 -46.20
C ARG A 829 24.73 7.35 -47.56
N LYS A 830 25.49 6.58 -48.36
CA LYS A 830 25.90 6.97 -49.72
C LYS A 830 24.71 7.24 -50.65
N LYS A 831 23.63 6.46 -50.55
CA LYS A 831 22.38 6.62 -51.33
C LYS A 831 21.66 7.94 -51.05
N TYR A 832 21.83 8.53 -49.86
CA TYR A 832 21.26 9.84 -49.51
C TYR A 832 22.29 10.99 -49.46
N GLY A 833 23.56 10.74 -49.79
CA GLY A 833 24.62 11.77 -49.80
C GLY A 833 25.13 12.14 -48.41
N ILE A 834 25.17 11.18 -47.48
CA ILE A 834 25.71 11.29 -46.11
C ILE A 834 27.02 10.51 -46.00
#